data_AF-A0A0A1TZ97-F1
#
_entry.id   AF-A0A0A1TZ97-F1
#
_cell.length_a   1.000
_cell.length_b   1.000
_cell.length_c   1.000
_cell.angle_alpha   90.00
_cell.angle_beta   90.00
_cell.angle_gamma   90.00
#
_symmetry.space_group_name_H-M   'P 1'
#
loop_
_entity.id
_entity.type
_entity.pdbx_description
1 polymer ?
#
loop_
_entity_poly.entity_id
_entity_poly.type
_entity_poly.pdbx_seq_one_letter_code
_entity_poly.pdbx_strand_id
1 'polypeptide(L)'
;MLYFLFTFVVFSSSKYAISNDSPTSAFELGVCYFSSTNTYIKFIETPTNGLQFFKSNDCSTLTPTEDQTITNDFTFSDTLPTHNFVMNSYGASENCELSDFTARPTTLLFTSGCNSYDEASISLTKNDQQFIYRTFLVTDCTGDAKTSLTFEKGKCQKDSLGNYVVISEIVQPPIPQNVLYALLESEGDTLLYLVDKCHMTTSGKFVKFEKYEKIVLIKSGNSCDLLTEDLDQTPISKTTFLEEFPLNYVVKNNYLGVDNCMQTNVEIFPAIQLYSTRCATTGSTSSRVRRDGYTFVFETFSSVDCSGVSTTSTVQNEGICTSGVLYAEAVFQSAIGEDKKFVSVRDNKYLFIYFALEKCVYSGNNVYMKVSRKSTIVEISTGSLCNSLSRSEFQGELSAYNFIDSLPPFQVAKNIYYDKQDCLLSDTIATTKLLLEQMSCTSTPINSYKYSLDGSTYTVLQYTSSDCTGEVNTTNIDRGECVQLVPSGDYMTLSHRSERTISLLSRYALQTTSSGIFVYQIGHTQATFDNGYCKTEFFNRIILFSKGDALDELSEYTDDDFYGSLTFVSELPVFDFVENYYGQIENCKSENFVSQGILLLTTDCKNMETSSMRYTKSGDIYTMTLYSALNCQGTETIENYNEGECTQKTENHRTLFFTQVSKNVLLGDEKYGYTTITPKTVFELGKCYYDGNNKYFEFALKHNLAVYQTGSSCDLLETSDSTDTYPLVEFSKHLPSIFYAEFGYGKSANCTFSDEEGLPKITVYESSCTVIGETSIKITKGEGSFVVEKYTTNNCEGDISEATTFQIGKCSLLKEDNYGRVSDSFDIPKEPESSSETPNNLACVVFMTMTLFTCLLL
;
A
#
# COMPACT_ATOMS: atom_id res chain seq x y z
N MET A 1 57.46 -42.95 21.63
CA MET A 1 56.21 -43.32 22.32
C MET A 1 56.08 -42.44 23.56
N LEU A 2 55.55 -41.23 23.39
CA LEU A 2 55.14 -40.36 24.49
C LEU A 2 53.99 -39.52 23.95
N TYR A 3 52.76 -39.90 24.33
CA TYR A 3 51.52 -39.24 23.98
C TYR A 3 51.43 -37.94 24.80
N PHE A 4 51.51 -36.78 24.14
CA PHE A 4 51.27 -35.49 24.78
C PHE A 4 49.74 -35.30 24.86
N LEU A 5 49.19 -35.53 26.07
CA LEU A 5 47.80 -35.20 26.39
C LEU A 5 47.67 -33.68 26.47
N PHE A 6 47.10 -33.04 25.44
CA PHE A 6 46.52 -31.70 25.55
C PHE A 6 45.08 -31.87 26.04
N THR A 7 44.89 -31.82 27.36
CA THR A 7 43.57 -31.65 27.95
C THR A 7 43.13 -30.21 27.70
N PHE A 8 42.29 -29.99 26.68
CA PHE A 8 41.53 -28.76 26.54
C PHE A 8 40.58 -28.65 27.73
N VAL A 9 40.91 -27.78 28.69
CA VAL A 9 39.97 -27.34 29.72
C VAL A 9 38.94 -26.48 29.00
N VAL A 10 37.76 -27.05 28.74
CA VAL A 10 36.60 -26.29 28.29
C VAL A 10 36.13 -25.47 29.48
N PHE A 11 36.43 -24.17 29.48
CA PHE A 11 35.82 -23.23 30.42
C PHE A 11 34.34 -23.14 30.06
N SER A 12 33.44 -23.65 30.92
CA SER A 12 32.01 -23.36 30.78
C SER A 12 31.80 -21.92 31.24
N SER A 13 31.81 -20.97 30.30
CA SER A 13 31.42 -19.59 30.59
C SER A 13 29.93 -19.56 30.87
N SER A 14 29.55 -19.01 32.03
CA SER A 14 28.14 -18.85 32.38
C SER A 14 27.44 -17.92 31.38
N LYS A 15 26.17 -18.18 31.06
CA LYS A 15 25.43 -17.36 30.07
C LYS A 15 24.74 -16.16 30.70
N TYR A 16 24.29 -16.29 31.95
CA TYR A 16 23.50 -15.28 32.65
C TYR A 16 24.06 -14.96 34.04
N ALA A 17 23.97 -13.68 34.42
CA ALA A 17 24.03 -13.20 35.80
C ALA A 17 22.61 -12.96 36.31
N ILE A 18 22.24 -13.62 37.41
CA ILE A 18 20.91 -13.61 38.00
C ILE A 18 20.99 -12.93 39.37
N SER A 19 20.26 -11.84 39.60
CA SER A 19 20.29 -11.17 40.91
C SER A 19 19.64 -12.03 41.98
N ASN A 20 20.16 -11.94 43.20
CA ASN A 20 19.57 -12.62 44.36
C ASN A 20 18.33 -11.88 44.93
N ASP A 21 17.94 -10.76 44.29
CA ASP A 21 16.77 -9.97 44.67
C ASP A 21 15.46 -10.63 44.23
N SER A 22 14.34 -10.16 44.80
CA SER A 22 12.99 -10.54 44.41
C SER A 22 12.17 -9.27 44.12
N PRO A 23 11.65 -9.09 42.89
CA PRO A 23 11.73 -10.01 41.76
C PRO A 23 13.16 -10.16 41.21
N THR A 24 13.48 -11.37 40.75
CA THR A 24 14.81 -11.74 40.28
C THR A 24 15.11 -11.06 38.96
N SER A 25 16.17 -10.26 38.90
CA SER A 25 16.65 -9.66 37.65
C SER A 25 17.58 -10.63 36.93
N ALA A 26 17.52 -10.68 35.60
CA ALA A 26 18.42 -11.52 34.81
C ALA A 26 19.12 -10.73 33.70
N PHE A 27 20.43 -10.92 33.60
CA PHE A 27 21.30 -10.25 32.63
C PHE A 27 22.12 -11.27 31.86
N GLU A 28 22.01 -11.28 30.53
CA GLU A 28 22.87 -12.08 29.66
C GLU A 28 24.27 -11.43 29.62
N LEU A 29 25.30 -12.24 29.86
CA LEU A 29 26.66 -11.74 29.89
C LEU A 29 27.09 -11.24 28.51
N GLY A 30 27.81 -10.13 28.47
CA GLY A 30 28.25 -9.50 27.23
C GLY A 30 27.22 -8.57 26.59
N VAL A 31 25.97 -8.54 27.06
CA VAL A 31 24.87 -7.75 26.49
C VAL A 31 24.71 -6.41 27.23
N CYS A 32 24.35 -5.36 26.47
CA CYS A 32 24.06 -4.04 27.01
C CYS A 32 22.58 -3.94 27.43
N TYR A 33 22.32 -3.41 28.62
CA TYR A 33 20.99 -3.26 29.21
C TYR A 33 20.70 -1.82 29.59
N PHE A 34 19.48 -1.35 29.40
CA PHE A 34 19.00 -0.07 29.93
C PHE A 34 18.50 -0.28 31.36
N SER A 35 19.13 0.37 32.35
CA SER A 35 18.79 0.16 33.77
C SER A 35 17.83 1.22 34.32
N SER A 36 18.05 2.49 33.98
CA SER A 36 17.25 3.64 34.45
C SER A 36 17.71 4.92 33.77
N THR A 37 16.92 6.00 33.80
CA THR A 37 17.18 7.38 33.32
C THR A 37 18.50 7.59 32.55
N ASN A 38 18.53 7.25 31.26
CA ASN A 38 19.68 7.39 30.34
C ASN A 38 20.97 6.67 30.81
N THR A 39 20.84 5.57 31.53
CA THR A 39 21.96 4.72 31.99
C THR A 39 21.87 3.35 31.33
N TYR A 40 22.98 2.97 30.71
CA TYR A 40 23.22 1.66 30.15
C TYR A 40 24.25 0.91 30.97
N ILE A 41 24.03 -0.39 31.14
CA ILE A 41 24.89 -1.29 31.92
C ILE A 41 25.25 -2.54 31.13
N LYS A 42 26.39 -3.15 31.44
CA LYS A 42 26.81 -4.44 30.87
C LYS A 42 27.61 -5.23 31.89
N PHE A 43 27.42 -6.54 31.87
CA PHE A 43 28.12 -7.47 32.73
C PHE A 43 29.04 -8.35 31.89
N ILE A 44 30.29 -8.53 32.31
CA ILE A 44 31.24 -9.46 31.69
C ILE A 44 31.84 -10.35 32.80
N GLU A 45 31.89 -11.66 32.56
CA GLU A 45 32.59 -12.60 33.44
C GLU A 45 34.10 -12.34 33.40
N THR A 46 34.72 -12.17 34.55
CA THR A 46 36.16 -12.06 34.67
C THR A 46 36.80 -13.44 34.81
N PRO A 47 38.09 -13.61 34.47
CA PRO A 47 38.80 -14.89 34.62
C PRO A 47 38.81 -15.48 36.04
N THR A 48 38.43 -14.71 37.06
CA THR A 48 38.38 -15.14 38.47
C THR A 48 36.96 -15.45 38.95
N ASN A 49 36.01 -15.73 38.06
CA ASN A 49 34.58 -15.94 38.35
C ASN A 49 33.93 -14.72 39.06
N GLY A 50 34.39 -13.51 38.75
CA GLY A 50 33.76 -12.26 39.19
C GLY A 50 33.01 -11.57 38.06
N LEU A 51 32.17 -10.59 38.38
CA LEU A 51 31.58 -9.69 37.37
C LEU A 51 32.39 -8.41 37.24
N GLN A 52 32.73 -8.05 36.01
CA GLN A 52 33.08 -6.68 35.68
C GLN A 52 31.81 -5.95 35.23
N PHE A 53 31.44 -4.93 35.98
CA PHE A 53 30.30 -4.07 35.72
C PHE A 53 30.72 -2.85 34.90
N PHE A 54 30.05 -2.63 33.78
CA PHE A 54 30.25 -1.49 32.91
C PHE A 54 29.03 -0.59 32.95
N LYS A 55 29.26 0.73 32.86
CA LYS A 55 28.19 1.73 32.85
C LYS A 55 28.52 2.89 31.90
N SER A 56 27.51 3.44 31.22
CA SER A 56 27.61 4.69 30.45
C SER A 56 26.21 5.25 30.16
N ASN A 57 26.15 6.36 29.41
CA ASN A 57 24.93 6.94 28.85
C ASN A 57 24.61 6.41 27.44
N ASP A 58 25.45 5.56 26.87
CA ASP A 58 25.22 4.85 25.61
C ASP A 58 25.93 3.47 25.62
N CYS A 59 25.52 2.51 24.80
CA CYS A 59 26.14 1.17 24.80
C CYS A 59 27.53 1.13 24.16
N SER A 60 27.88 2.13 23.35
CA SER A 60 29.15 2.19 22.60
C SER A 60 30.33 2.71 23.43
N THR A 61 30.06 3.46 24.49
CA THR A 61 31.04 4.12 25.36
C THR A 61 31.04 3.53 26.78
N LEU A 62 30.55 2.30 26.93
CA LEU A 62 30.56 1.58 28.20
C LEU A 62 31.98 1.52 28.79
N THR A 63 32.15 2.12 29.97
CA THR A 63 33.41 2.09 30.70
C THR A 63 33.29 1.17 31.92
N PRO A 64 34.34 0.42 32.25
CA PRO A 64 34.34 -0.38 33.46
C PRO A 64 34.27 0.54 34.67
N THR A 65 33.44 0.19 35.62
CA THR A 65 33.26 0.97 36.85
C THR A 65 34.42 0.64 37.79
N GLU A 66 35.22 1.64 38.17
CA GLU A 66 36.39 1.43 39.04
C GLU A 66 35.95 0.78 40.37
N ASP A 67 36.55 -0.37 40.70
CA ASP A 67 36.47 -1.09 41.99
C ASP A 67 35.24 -1.96 42.38
N GLN A 68 34.36 -2.36 41.45
CA GLN A 68 33.29 -3.32 41.80
C GLN A 68 33.42 -4.67 41.09
N THR A 69 34.05 -5.64 41.77
CA THR A 69 33.81 -7.06 41.49
C THR A 69 32.55 -7.46 42.26
N ILE A 70 31.40 -7.49 41.58
CA ILE A 70 30.12 -7.83 42.20
C ILE A 70 30.04 -9.36 42.25
N THR A 71 30.28 -9.97 43.42
CA THR A 71 30.30 -11.44 43.56
C THR A 71 29.19 -12.01 44.43
N ASN A 72 28.57 -11.21 45.31
CA ASN A 72 27.66 -11.74 46.33
C ASN A 72 26.17 -11.54 45.99
N ASP A 73 25.86 -10.60 45.09
CA ASP A 73 24.48 -10.23 44.76
C ASP A 73 23.95 -10.96 43.51
N PHE A 74 24.80 -11.74 42.84
CA PHE A 74 24.46 -12.46 41.62
C PHE A 74 24.84 -13.95 41.71
N THR A 75 24.01 -14.79 41.11
CA THR A 75 24.31 -16.18 40.80
C THR A 75 24.53 -16.35 39.30
N PHE A 76 25.50 -17.17 38.94
CA PHE A 76 25.82 -17.47 37.55
C PHE A 76 25.13 -18.74 37.11
N SER A 77 24.53 -18.71 35.92
CA SER A 77 23.85 -19.88 35.38
C SER A 77 23.93 -19.91 33.86
N ASP A 78 24.01 -21.11 33.31
CA ASP A 78 23.90 -21.35 31.87
C ASP A 78 22.45 -21.19 31.38
N THR A 79 21.49 -21.27 32.29
CA THR A 79 20.05 -21.17 32.01
C THR A 79 19.36 -20.16 32.92
N LEU A 80 18.33 -19.49 32.42
CA LEU A 80 17.47 -18.66 33.26
C LEU A 80 16.78 -19.51 34.34
N PRO A 81 16.52 -18.95 35.54
CA PRO A 81 15.65 -19.58 36.52
C PRO A 81 14.27 -19.89 35.95
N THR A 82 13.62 -20.91 36.49
CA THR A 82 12.21 -21.18 36.16
C THR A 82 11.36 -19.97 36.50
N HIS A 83 10.59 -19.48 35.54
CA HIS A 83 9.69 -18.34 35.68
C HIS A 83 8.42 -18.59 34.88
N ASN A 84 7.36 -17.87 35.22
CA ASN A 84 6.08 -17.90 34.52
C ASN A 84 5.82 -16.62 33.74
N PHE A 85 6.39 -15.51 34.21
CA PHE A 85 6.20 -14.20 33.62
C PHE A 85 7.51 -13.43 33.63
N VAL A 86 7.61 -12.52 32.66
CA VAL A 86 8.73 -11.63 32.45
C VAL A 86 8.19 -10.21 32.35
N MET A 87 8.81 -9.30 33.10
CA MET A 87 8.57 -7.87 32.97
C MET A 87 9.84 -7.22 32.45
N ASN A 88 9.77 -6.66 31.25
CA ASN A 88 10.85 -5.89 30.66
C ASN A 88 10.66 -4.41 31.01
N SER A 89 11.58 -3.88 31.82
CA SER A 89 11.57 -2.48 32.23
C SER A 89 12.41 -1.62 31.30
N TYR A 90 11.77 -0.60 30.74
CA TYR A 90 12.35 0.43 29.88
C TYR A 90 12.61 1.72 30.67
N GLY A 91 12.55 1.68 32.01
CA GLY A 91 12.76 2.83 32.88
C GLY A 91 11.90 4.04 32.48
N ALA A 92 12.53 5.19 32.26
CA ALA A 92 11.84 6.43 31.90
C ALA A 92 11.50 6.56 30.40
N SER A 93 11.83 5.56 29.56
CA SER A 93 11.62 5.64 28.11
C SER A 93 10.15 5.46 27.74
N GLU A 94 9.53 6.55 27.26
CA GLU A 94 8.15 6.53 26.77
C GLU A 94 8.00 5.56 25.59
N ASN A 95 6.81 4.97 25.46
CA ASN A 95 6.48 3.98 24.43
C ASN A 95 7.38 2.73 24.42
N CYS A 96 8.18 2.53 25.47
CA CYS A 96 9.10 1.39 25.60
C CYS A 96 10.08 1.33 24.42
N GLU A 97 10.63 2.51 24.07
CA GLU A 97 11.62 2.68 23.00
C GLU A 97 12.95 3.12 23.58
N LEU A 98 14.00 2.35 23.31
CA LEU A 98 15.35 2.69 23.75
C LEU A 98 16.03 3.53 22.66
N SER A 99 16.69 4.61 23.07
CA SER A 99 17.47 5.46 22.14
C SER A 99 18.65 4.73 21.50
N ASP A 100 19.11 3.65 22.12
CA ASP A 100 20.11 2.73 21.58
C ASP A 100 19.41 1.40 21.27
N PHE A 101 19.24 1.10 19.98
CA PHE A 101 18.54 -0.10 19.50
C PHE A 101 19.30 -1.40 19.81
N THR A 102 20.59 -1.32 20.18
CA THR A 102 21.39 -2.49 20.55
C THR A 102 21.24 -2.86 22.03
N ALA A 103 20.65 -1.96 22.84
CA ALA A 103 20.39 -2.19 24.24
C ALA A 103 19.13 -3.03 24.47
N ARG A 104 19.12 -3.83 25.53
CA ARG A 104 17.94 -4.56 26.00
C ARG A 104 17.29 -3.87 27.22
N PRO A 105 15.97 -3.96 27.41
CA PRO A 105 15.35 -3.54 28.67
C PRO A 105 15.81 -4.44 29.82
N THR A 106 15.76 -3.94 31.06
CA THR A 106 16.07 -4.77 32.23
C THR A 106 14.98 -5.83 32.42
N THR A 107 15.38 -7.10 32.51
CA THR A 107 14.46 -8.24 32.58
C THR A 107 14.24 -8.68 34.02
N LEU A 108 13.00 -8.58 34.51
CA LEU A 108 12.55 -9.10 35.80
C LEU A 108 11.77 -10.40 35.60
N LEU A 109 12.16 -11.44 36.35
CA LEU A 109 11.56 -12.77 36.31
C LEU A 109 10.61 -12.96 37.49
N PHE A 110 9.41 -13.47 37.21
CA PHE A 110 8.42 -13.79 38.22
C PHE A 110 8.04 -15.27 38.16
N THR A 111 8.09 -15.95 39.29
CA THR A 111 7.52 -17.29 39.43
C THR A 111 5.99 -17.21 39.59
N SER A 112 5.27 -18.29 39.24
CA SER A 112 3.83 -18.35 39.50
C SER A 112 3.52 -18.22 40.98
N GLY A 113 2.50 -17.43 41.30
CA GLY A 113 2.00 -17.28 42.66
C GLY A 113 2.64 -16.09 43.37
N CYS A 114 3.09 -16.31 44.60
CA CYS A 114 3.61 -15.26 45.47
C CYS A 114 5.13 -15.23 45.48
N ASN A 115 5.72 -14.09 45.13
CA ASN A 115 7.15 -13.81 45.19
C ASN A 115 7.40 -12.90 46.41
N SER A 116 8.00 -13.44 47.47
CA SER A 116 8.32 -12.69 48.70
C SER A 116 9.63 -11.91 48.56
N TYR A 117 9.70 -10.73 49.17
CA TYR A 117 10.94 -9.95 49.31
C TYR A 117 10.88 -9.13 50.60
N ASP A 118 11.88 -9.30 51.46
CA ASP A 118 11.96 -8.71 52.81
C ASP A 118 10.66 -8.87 53.62
N GLU A 119 9.92 -7.78 53.81
CA GLU A 119 8.66 -7.69 54.56
C GLU A 119 7.42 -7.57 53.65
N ALA A 120 7.59 -7.74 52.34
CA ALA A 120 6.56 -7.56 51.33
C ALA A 120 6.48 -8.76 50.37
N SER A 121 5.48 -8.74 49.50
CA SER A 121 5.41 -9.71 48.41
C SER A 121 4.74 -9.13 47.17
N ILE A 122 5.01 -9.76 46.04
CA ILE A 122 4.41 -9.48 44.74
C ILE A 122 3.75 -10.75 44.21
N SER A 123 2.53 -10.61 43.69
CA SER A 123 1.91 -11.63 42.85
C SER A 123 1.69 -11.09 41.45
N LEU A 124 2.02 -11.88 40.43
CA LEU A 124 1.65 -11.61 39.05
C LEU A 124 0.77 -12.76 38.57
N THR A 125 -0.43 -12.43 38.09
CA THR A 125 -1.40 -13.41 37.57
C THR A 125 -1.86 -13.02 36.18
N LYS A 126 -2.13 -13.99 35.31
CA LYS A 126 -2.60 -13.75 33.93
C LYS A 126 -4.09 -14.11 33.79
N ASN A 127 -4.84 -13.30 33.04
CA ASN A 127 -6.10 -13.66 32.39
C ASN A 127 -5.91 -13.64 30.86
N ASP A 128 -6.95 -13.90 30.07
CA ASP A 128 -6.81 -14.11 28.61
C ASP A 128 -6.08 -12.98 27.85
N GLN A 129 -6.15 -11.73 28.32
CA GLN A 129 -5.51 -10.58 27.65
C GLN A 129 -4.70 -9.66 28.56
N GLN A 130 -4.69 -9.91 29.87
CA GLN A 130 -4.10 -8.99 30.85
C GLN A 130 -3.29 -9.73 31.92
N PHE A 131 -2.29 -9.03 32.43
CA PHE A 131 -1.51 -9.40 33.60
C PHE A 131 -1.89 -8.49 34.77
N ILE A 132 -2.20 -9.08 35.92
CA ILE A 132 -2.55 -8.37 37.14
C ILE A 132 -1.37 -8.45 38.10
N TYR A 133 -0.72 -7.32 38.31
CA TYR A 133 0.40 -7.14 39.22
C TYR A 133 -0.11 -6.61 40.56
N ARG A 134 0.14 -7.35 41.64
CA ARG A 134 -0.26 -6.95 43.00
C ARG A 134 0.94 -6.90 43.92
N THR A 135 0.98 -5.89 44.79
CA THR A 135 1.95 -5.79 45.88
C THR A 135 1.23 -5.91 47.23
N PHE A 136 1.87 -6.56 48.20
CA PHE A 136 1.35 -6.77 49.55
C PHE A 136 2.39 -6.34 50.59
N LEU A 137 1.92 -5.88 51.76
CA LEU A 137 2.76 -5.54 52.92
C LEU A 137 3.07 -6.76 53.82
N VAL A 138 2.80 -7.96 53.31
CA VAL A 138 3.08 -9.25 53.95
C VAL A 138 3.76 -10.15 52.94
N THR A 139 4.50 -11.15 53.40
CA THR A 139 5.37 -11.98 52.56
C THR A 139 4.66 -13.14 51.84
N ASP A 140 3.40 -13.40 52.13
CA ASP A 140 2.66 -14.57 51.63
C ASP A 140 1.54 -14.22 50.63
N CYS A 141 1.50 -12.96 50.16
CA CYS A 141 0.48 -12.43 49.27
C CYS A 141 -0.96 -12.59 49.80
N THR A 142 -1.14 -12.61 51.12
CA THR A 142 -2.46 -12.63 51.75
C THR A 142 -2.93 -11.21 52.10
N GLY A 143 -4.23 -11.07 52.33
CA GLY A 143 -4.87 -9.79 52.66
C GLY A 143 -5.09 -8.88 51.46
N ASP A 144 -5.38 -7.61 51.74
CA ASP A 144 -5.64 -6.61 50.71
C ASP A 144 -4.33 -6.16 50.05
N ALA A 145 -4.31 -6.18 48.71
CA ALA A 145 -3.19 -5.67 47.96
C ALA A 145 -3.02 -4.16 48.18
N LYS A 146 -1.80 -3.73 48.53
CA LYS A 146 -1.42 -2.32 48.63
C LYS A 146 -1.54 -1.62 47.28
N THR A 147 -1.20 -2.31 46.21
CA THR A 147 -1.34 -1.83 44.84
C THR A 147 -1.77 -2.99 43.95
N SER A 148 -2.69 -2.71 43.02
CA SER A 148 -3.13 -3.65 41.99
C SER A 148 -3.13 -2.91 40.65
N LEU A 149 -2.24 -3.30 39.75
CA LEU A 149 -2.13 -2.75 38.40
C LEU A 149 -2.49 -3.82 37.38
N THR A 150 -3.18 -3.40 36.32
CA THR A 150 -3.55 -4.27 35.20
C THR A 150 -2.76 -3.84 33.97
N PHE A 151 -2.00 -4.77 33.42
CA PHE A 151 -1.21 -4.61 32.21
C PHE A 151 -1.85 -5.40 31.08
N GLU A 152 -2.03 -4.80 29.92
CA GLU A 152 -2.48 -5.48 28.71
C GLU A 152 -1.31 -6.20 28.04
N LYS A 153 -1.56 -7.41 27.50
CA LYS A 153 -0.53 -8.23 26.85
C LYS A 153 0.13 -7.43 25.71
N GLY A 154 1.45 -7.28 25.78
CA GLY A 154 2.25 -6.63 24.72
C GLY A 154 2.26 -5.10 24.72
N LYS A 155 1.45 -4.43 25.56
CA LYS A 155 1.41 -2.96 25.61
C LYS A 155 2.46 -2.39 26.55
N CYS A 156 2.96 -1.21 26.19
CA CYS A 156 3.84 -0.42 27.02
C CYS A 156 3.01 0.38 28.03
N GLN A 157 3.21 0.15 29.33
CA GLN A 157 2.45 0.82 30.40
C GLN A 157 3.34 1.17 31.58
N LYS A 158 2.92 2.16 32.39
CA LYS A 158 3.68 2.55 33.59
C LYS A 158 3.42 1.59 34.76
N ASP A 159 4.48 1.20 35.45
CA ASP A 159 4.42 0.53 36.75
C ASP A 159 4.11 1.50 37.90
N SER A 160 4.05 1.00 39.13
CA SER A 160 3.79 1.81 40.34
C SER A 160 4.90 2.81 40.66
N LEU A 161 6.08 2.66 40.07
CA LEU A 161 7.23 3.54 40.22
C LEU A 161 7.34 4.55 39.06
N GLY A 162 6.43 4.48 38.07
CA GLY A 162 6.41 5.35 36.90
C GLY A 162 7.32 4.89 35.76
N ASN A 163 7.92 3.69 35.85
CA ASN A 163 8.71 3.11 34.77
C ASN A 163 7.80 2.52 33.70
N TYR A 164 8.16 2.69 32.43
CA TYR A 164 7.50 2.02 31.33
C TYR A 164 7.94 0.55 31.26
N VAL A 165 6.97 -0.36 31.24
CA VAL A 165 7.18 -1.81 31.25
C VAL A 165 6.33 -2.52 30.20
N VAL A 166 6.82 -3.67 29.74
CA VAL A 166 6.07 -4.64 28.93
C VAL A 166 6.11 -5.99 29.63
N ILE A 167 4.96 -6.64 29.78
CA ILE A 167 4.86 -7.98 30.40
C ILE A 167 4.61 -9.04 29.33
N SER A 168 5.37 -10.13 29.41
CA SER A 168 5.26 -11.32 28.57
C SER A 168 5.39 -12.59 29.43
N GLU A 169 5.14 -13.76 28.85
CA GLU A 169 5.38 -15.06 29.52
C GLU A 169 6.80 -15.57 29.33
N ILE A 170 7.53 -15.03 28.34
CA ILE A 170 8.85 -15.50 27.93
C ILE A 170 9.77 -14.30 27.73
N VAL A 171 11.06 -14.47 28.00
CA VAL A 171 12.08 -13.44 27.76
C VAL A 171 12.21 -13.24 26.26
N GLN A 172 11.89 -12.04 25.79
CA GLN A 172 12.00 -11.65 24.39
C GLN A 172 13.00 -10.48 24.27
N PRO A 173 13.78 -10.44 23.19
CA PRO A 173 14.59 -9.26 22.88
C PRO A 173 13.69 -8.04 22.61
N PRO A 174 14.23 -6.81 22.68
CA PRO A 174 13.49 -5.62 22.29
C PRO A 174 13.01 -5.75 20.84
N ILE A 175 11.76 -5.35 20.61
CA ILE A 175 11.11 -5.41 19.30
C ILE A 175 11.02 -3.99 18.75
N PRO A 176 11.72 -3.69 17.64
CA PRO A 176 11.63 -2.38 16.98
C PRO A 176 10.20 -2.04 16.55
N GLN A 177 9.88 -0.75 16.49
CA GLN A 177 8.54 -0.31 16.10
C GLN A 177 8.20 -0.74 14.67
N ASN A 178 9.17 -0.74 13.76
CA ASN A 178 8.97 -1.14 12.37
C ASN A 178 9.63 -2.49 12.07
N VAL A 179 9.60 -3.44 13.02
CA VAL A 179 10.16 -4.78 12.80
C VAL A 179 9.55 -5.42 11.54
N LEU A 180 10.42 -5.85 10.62
CA LEU A 180 10.03 -6.55 9.40
C LEU A 180 10.54 -7.99 9.37
N TYR A 181 11.63 -8.26 10.10
CA TYR A 181 12.34 -9.53 10.04
C TYR A 181 12.57 -10.13 11.42
N ALA A 182 12.48 -11.45 11.51
CA ALA A 182 12.82 -12.26 12.66
C ALA A 182 13.90 -13.27 12.25
N LEU A 183 15.09 -13.12 12.83
CA LEU A 183 16.26 -13.93 12.52
C LEU A 183 16.50 -14.95 13.63
N LEU A 184 16.21 -16.22 13.35
CA LEU A 184 16.32 -17.32 14.31
C LEU A 184 17.59 -18.13 14.05
N GLU A 185 18.50 -18.19 15.02
CA GLU A 185 19.68 -19.04 14.96
C GLU A 185 19.35 -20.46 15.45
N SER A 186 19.57 -21.47 14.60
CA SER A 186 19.25 -22.88 14.89
C SER A 186 20.35 -23.81 14.38
N GLU A 187 21.09 -24.45 15.30
CA GLU A 187 21.98 -25.60 15.06
C GLU A 187 22.76 -25.64 13.73
N GLY A 188 23.39 -24.53 13.32
CA GLY A 188 24.14 -24.50 12.04
C GLY A 188 23.59 -23.52 11.02
N ASP A 189 22.29 -23.27 11.06
CA ASP A 189 21.56 -22.45 10.11
C ASP A 189 21.02 -21.18 10.78
N THR A 190 21.02 -20.10 10.01
CA THR A 190 20.30 -18.87 10.36
C THR A 190 19.02 -18.84 9.53
N LEU A 191 17.87 -18.92 10.18
CA LEU A 191 16.56 -18.84 9.52
C LEU A 191 16.03 -17.42 9.58
N LEU A 192 15.46 -16.95 8.48
CA LEU A 192 14.79 -15.66 8.41
C LEU A 192 13.29 -15.85 8.22
N TYR A 193 12.51 -15.12 9.00
CA TYR A 193 11.07 -15.01 8.86
C TYR A 193 10.70 -13.56 8.64
N LEU A 194 9.74 -13.31 7.74
CA LEU A 194 9.08 -12.02 7.67
C LEU A 194 8.03 -11.97 8.78
N VAL A 195 8.09 -10.93 9.61
CA VAL A 195 7.13 -10.74 10.69
C VAL A 195 5.75 -10.50 10.11
N ASP A 196 4.74 -11.04 10.78
CA ASP A 196 3.33 -11.06 10.37
C ASP A 196 3.02 -11.83 9.08
N LYS A 197 4.00 -12.56 8.54
CA LYS A 197 3.80 -13.46 7.39
C LYS A 197 3.86 -14.93 7.81
N CYS A 198 3.07 -15.74 7.12
CA CYS A 198 3.06 -17.18 7.33
C CYS A 198 4.15 -17.82 6.48
N HIS A 199 5.00 -18.64 7.11
CA HIS A 199 6.09 -19.36 6.49
C HIS A 199 5.87 -20.86 6.57
N MET A 200 6.19 -21.59 5.51
CA MET A 200 6.29 -23.04 5.56
C MET A 200 7.74 -23.45 5.85
N THR A 201 7.97 -24.13 6.96
CA THR A 201 9.30 -24.65 7.34
C THR A 201 9.74 -25.77 6.40
N THR A 202 11.03 -26.13 6.44
CA THR A 202 11.58 -27.27 5.68
C THR A 202 10.94 -28.61 6.06
N SER A 203 10.29 -28.71 7.21
CA SER A 203 9.53 -29.89 7.64
C SER A 203 8.06 -29.87 7.18
N GLY A 204 7.63 -28.85 6.42
CA GLY A 204 6.25 -28.67 5.96
C GLY A 204 5.28 -28.14 7.01
N LYS A 205 5.76 -27.64 8.16
CA LYS A 205 4.91 -26.98 9.16
C LYS A 205 4.73 -25.51 8.81
N PHE A 206 3.59 -24.93 9.15
CA PHE A 206 3.36 -23.49 8.98
C PHE A 206 3.69 -22.76 10.27
N VAL A 207 4.44 -21.67 10.17
CA VAL A 207 4.93 -20.87 11.29
C VAL A 207 4.76 -19.39 10.96
N LYS A 208 4.25 -18.61 11.90
CA LYS A 208 4.14 -17.14 11.80
C LYS A 208 4.75 -16.52 13.05
N PHE A 209 5.66 -15.58 12.86
CA PHE A 209 6.09 -14.65 13.92
C PHE A 209 5.12 -13.49 13.90
N GLU A 210 4.11 -13.51 14.76
CA GLU A 210 3.06 -12.50 14.80
C GLU A 210 3.38 -11.43 15.82
N LYS A 211 3.40 -10.18 15.37
CA LYS A 211 3.63 -9.03 16.21
C LYS A 211 2.35 -8.64 16.93
N TYR A 212 2.47 -8.52 18.24
CA TYR A 212 1.45 -7.96 19.13
C TYR A 212 2.06 -6.77 19.84
N GLU A 213 1.96 -5.59 19.23
CA GLU A 213 2.54 -4.35 19.76
C GLU A 213 4.06 -4.47 20.00
N LYS A 214 4.50 -4.56 21.27
CA LYS A 214 5.90 -4.65 21.69
C LYS A 214 6.34 -6.07 22.07
N ILE A 215 5.53 -7.09 21.76
CA ILE A 215 5.91 -8.51 21.85
C ILE A 215 5.67 -9.21 20.51
N VAL A 216 6.34 -10.35 20.31
CA VAL A 216 6.09 -11.25 19.18
C VAL A 216 5.68 -12.60 19.73
N LEU A 217 4.76 -13.28 19.06
CA LEU A 217 4.35 -14.65 19.37
C LEU A 217 4.62 -15.54 18.16
N ILE A 218 5.12 -16.74 18.41
CA ILE A 218 5.20 -17.79 17.41
C ILE A 218 3.85 -18.48 17.38
N LYS A 219 3.23 -18.51 16.21
CA LYS A 219 2.11 -19.39 15.94
C LYS A 219 2.55 -20.49 14.99
N SER A 220 2.07 -21.71 15.23
CA SER A 220 2.33 -22.84 14.35
C SER A 220 1.05 -23.62 14.05
N GLY A 221 1.04 -24.33 12.92
CA GLY A 221 -0.14 -25.05 12.45
C GLY A 221 0.11 -25.89 11.20
N ASN A 222 -0.98 -26.52 10.71
CA ASN A 222 -0.97 -27.34 9.50
C ASN A 222 -1.29 -26.52 8.23
N SER A 223 -1.75 -25.27 8.38
CA SER A 223 -1.97 -24.30 7.31
C SER A 223 -1.89 -22.88 7.91
N CYS A 224 -1.82 -21.86 7.05
CA CYS A 224 -1.82 -20.46 7.49
C CYS A 224 -3.15 -20.02 8.13
N ASP A 225 -4.27 -20.64 7.74
CA ASP A 225 -5.60 -20.36 8.30
C ASP A 225 -5.82 -21.00 9.68
N LEU A 226 -5.03 -22.02 10.02
CA LEU A 226 -5.16 -22.82 11.24
C LEU A 226 -3.94 -22.67 12.15
N LEU A 227 -3.43 -21.45 12.26
CA LEU A 227 -2.31 -21.12 13.14
C LEU A 227 -2.79 -20.89 14.59
N THR A 228 -2.19 -21.61 15.53
CA THR A 228 -2.41 -21.42 16.97
C THR A 228 -1.13 -20.99 17.66
N GLU A 229 -1.23 -20.24 18.77
CA GLU A 229 -0.07 -19.88 19.60
C GLU A 229 0.69 -21.15 20.00
N ASP A 230 1.98 -21.22 19.67
CA ASP A 230 2.80 -22.38 20.00
C ASP A 230 2.94 -22.50 21.51
N LEU A 231 2.86 -23.71 22.05
CA LEU A 231 3.08 -23.94 23.48
C LEU A 231 4.54 -23.66 23.86
N ASP A 232 5.46 -23.82 22.90
CA ASP A 232 6.87 -23.52 23.06
C ASP A 232 7.25 -22.23 22.34
N GLN A 233 7.36 -21.11 23.07
CA GLN A 233 7.92 -19.86 22.53
C GLN A 233 9.40 -19.66 22.88
N THR A 234 10.09 -20.67 23.42
CA THR A 234 11.53 -20.56 23.71
C THR A 234 12.37 -20.13 22.50
N PRO A 235 12.03 -20.43 21.23
CA PRO A 235 12.81 -19.93 20.09
C PRO A 235 12.89 -18.39 20.03
N ILE A 236 11.89 -17.66 20.54
CA ILE A 236 11.89 -16.18 20.52
C ILE A 236 13.08 -15.59 21.27
N SER A 237 13.52 -16.24 22.36
CA SER A 237 14.68 -15.79 23.14
C SER A 237 16.00 -15.84 22.35
N LYS A 238 16.03 -16.59 21.24
CA LYS A 238 17.16 -16.72 20.31
C LYS A 238 16.93 -15.98 18.99
N THR A 239 15.83 -15.25 18.87
CA THR A 239 15.48 -14.50 17.67
C THR A 239 16.03 -13.08 17.74
N THR A 240 16.67 -12.61 16.68
CA THR A 240 16.99 -11.18 16.52
C THR A 240 15.92 -10.52 15.64
N PHE A 241 15.32 -9.44 16.12
CA PHE A 241 14.31 -8.69 15.37
C PHE A 241 14.94 -7.48 14.68
N LEU A 242 14.69 -7.32 13.38
CA LEU A 242 15.32 -6.30 12.54
C LEU A 242 14.27 -5.49 11.75
N GLU A 243 14.50 -4.18 11.62
CA GLU A 243 13.72 -3.30 10.74
C GLU A 243 14.14 -3.44 9.27
N GLU A 244 15.42 -3.74 9.03
CA GLU A 244 16.00 -3.88 7.70
C GLU A 244 16.60 -5.28 7.49
N PHE A 245 16.72 -5.67 6.22
CA PHE A 245 17.35 -6.94 5.86
C PHE A 245 18.85 -6.90 6.23
N PRO A 246 19.40 -7.92 6.91
CA PRO A 246 20.77 -7.88 7.37
C PRO A 246 21.75 -7.87 6.18
N LEU A 247 22.64 -6.87 6.15
CA LEU A 247 23.73 -6.80 5.17
C LEU A 247 24.69 -7.98 5.35
N ASN A 248 25.34 -8.43 4.27
CA ASN A 248 26.34 -9.51 4.24
C ASN A 248 25.77 -10.94 4.34
N TYR A 249 24.56 -11.18 3.81
CA TYR A 249 24.00 -12.54 3.73
C TYR A 249 23.58 -12.89 2.30
N VAL A 250 23.69 -14.17 1.96
CA VAL A 250 23.03 -14.79 0.81
C VAL A 250 21.85 -15.59 1.32
N VAL A 251 20.71 -15.37 0.69
CA VAL A 251 19.45 -16.04 0.93
C VAL A 251 19.35 -17.32 0.11
N LYS A 252 18.89 -18.38 0.75
CA LYS A 252 18.43 -19.62 0.11
C LYS A 252 16.95 -19.81 0.43
N ASN A 253 16.12 -19.70 -0.60
CA ASN A 253 14.68 -19.91 -0.52
C ASN A 253 14.36 -21.37 -0.85
N ASN A 254 13.68 -22.07 0.06
CA ASN A 254 13.26 -23.46 -0.14
C ASN A 254 11.74 -23.53 -0.41
N TYR A 255 11.36 -23.68 -1.68
CA TYR A 255 9.98 -23.89 -2.14
C TYR A 255 9.68 -25.40 -2.15
N LEU A 256 9.24 -25.93 -1.00
CA LEU A 256 8.88 -27.34 -0.91
C LEU A 256 7.71 -27.68 -1.86
N GLY A 257 7.88 -28.74 -2.66
CA GLY A 257 6.82 -29.30 -3.50
C GLY A 257 6.56 -28.57 -4.82
N VAL A 258 7.42 -27.62 -5.22
CA VAL A 258 7.29 -26.92 -6.52
C VAL A 258 8.61 -26.93 -7.28
N ASP A 259 8.65 -27.69 -8.38
CA ASP A 259 9.86 -27.86 -9.20
C ASP A 259 10.36 -26.55 -9.84
N ASN A 260 9.49 -25.53 -9.95
CA ASN A 260 9.76 -24.27 -10.65
C ASN A 260 9.91 -23.05 -9.74
N CYS A 261 10.04 -23.23 -8.41
CA CYS A 261 10.11 -22.13 -7.42
C CYS A 261 8.98 -21.10 -7.60
N MET A 262 7.80 -21.59 -8.02
CA MET A 262 6.61 -20.76 -8.15
C MET A 262 5.79 -20.87 -6.87
N GLN A 263 5.53 -19.74 -6.22
CA GLN A 263 4.53 -19.69 -5.15
C GLN A 263 3.16 -19.98 -5.78
N THR A 264 2.52 -21.07 -5.35
CA THR A 264 1.17 -21.43 -5.83
C THR A 264 0.06 -20.77 -5.02
N ASN A 265 0.39 -20.18 -3.86
CA ASN A 265 -0.55 -19.48 -3.00
C ASN A 265 0.10 -18.22 -2.41
N VAL A 266 -0.59 -17.08 -2.50
CA VAL A 266 -0.08 -15.72 -2.21
C VAL A 266 0.25 -15.53 -0.72
N GLU A 267 -0.26 -16.40 0.15
CA GLU A 267 -0.17 -16.24 1.61
C GLU A 267 0.95 -17.03 2.28
N ILE A 268 1.69 -17.90 1.55
CA ILE A 268 2.67 -18.83 2.12
C ILE A 268 4.08 -18.48 1.66
N PHE A 269 4.93 -18.02 2.58
CA PHE A 269 6.34 -17.78 2.31
C PHE A 269 7.18 -19.06 2.48
N PRO A 270 8.22 -19.27 1.65
CA PRO A 270 9.13 -20.40 1.82
C PRO A 270 9.95 -20.26 3.11
N ALA A 271 10.59 -21.36 3.52
CA ALA A 271 11.64 -21.31 4.53
C ALA A 271 12.86 -20.58 3.94
N ILE A 272 13.29 -19.52 4.60
CA ILE A 272 14.40 -18.67 4.17
C ILE A 272 15.61 -19.00 5.04
N GLN A 273 16.67 -19.54 4.44
CA GLN A 273 17.97 -19.78 5.09
C GLN A 273 18.94 -18.67 4.70
N LEU A 274 19.71 -18.14 5.64
CA LEU A 274 20.76 -17.17 5.39
C LEU A 274 22.16 -17.79 5.53
N TYR A 275 23.04 -17.42 4.62
CA TYR A 275 24.47 -17.76 4.63
C TYR A 275 25.30 -16.50 4.69
N SER A 276 26.18 -16.39 5.69
CA SER A 276 27.02 -15.19 5.84
C SER A 276 28.06 -15.09 4.73
N THR A 277 28.22 -13.90 4.15
CA THR A 277 29.34 -13.60 3.25
C THR A 277 30.66 -13.38 4.00
N ARG A 278 30.57 -13.21 5.32
CA ARG A 278 31.71 -13.20 6.24
C ARG A 278 31.91 -14.60 6.80
N CYS A 279 33.08 -14.82 7.40
CA CYS A 279 33.32 -16.06 8.12
C CYS A 279 32.39 -16.16 9.33
N ALA A 280 31.51 -17.15 9.33
CA ALA A 280 30.65 -17.50 10.45
C ALA A 280 31.11 -18.83 11.03
N THR A 281 31.28 -18.92 12.34
CA THR A 281 31.70 -20.16 13.01
C THR A 281 30.50 -20.81 13.66
N THR A 282 30.25 -22.09 13.34
CA THR A 282 29.20 -22.88 13.94
C THR A 282 29.77 -24.20 14.44
N GLY A 283 29.82 -24.35 15.77
CA GLY A 283 30.47 -25.50 16.41
C GLY A 283 31.98 -25.52 16.15
N SER A 284 32.47 -26.58 15.50
CA SER A 284 33.90 -26.79 15.21
C SER A 284 34.31 -26.40 13.79
N THR A 285 33.38 -25.91 12.98
CA THR A 285 33.58 -25.55 11.58
C THR A 285 33.17 -24.12 11.33
N SER A 286 33.84 -23.47 10.39
CA SER A 286 33.45 -22.13 9.94
C SER A 286 33.03 -22.17 8.49
N SER A 287 32.07 -21.35 8.09
CA SER A 287 31.58 -21.26 6.73
C SER A 287 31.51 -19.82 6.27
N ARG A 288 31.63 -19.63 4.96
CA ARG A 288 31.31 -18.37 4.28
C ARG A 288 30.75 -18.65 2.90
N VAL A 289 29.99 -17.70 2.38
CA VAL A 289 29.62 -17.69 0.96
C VAL A 289 30.34 -16.53 0.27
N ARG A 290 30.94 -16.79 -0.88
CA ARG A 290 31.49 -15.72 -1.73
C ARG A 290 30.78 -15.71 -3.07
N ARG A 291 30.64 -14.52 -3.63
CA ARG A 291 30.15 -14.35 -5.00
C ARG A 291 31.29 -14.52 -5.99
N ASP A 292 31.03 -15.24 -7.08
CA ASP A 292 31.92 -15.43 -8.21
C ASP A 292 31.10 -15.30 -9.51
N GLY A 293 30.99 -14.07 -10.00
CA GLY A 293 30.05 -13.72 -11.07
C GLY A 293 28.59 -13.99 -10.69
N TYR A 294 27.90 -14.81 -11.48
CA TYR A 294 26.51 -15.24 -11.25
C TYR A 294 26.40 -16.51 -10.40
N THR A 295 27.46 -16.87 -9.67
CA THR A 295 27.49 -18.05 -8.81
C THR A 295 27.85 -17.70 -7.38
N PHE A 296 27.27 -18.43 -6.44
CA PHE A 296 27.64 -18.43 -5.04
C PHE A 296 28.48 -19.66 -4.74
N VAL A 297 29.65 -19.43 -4.16
CA VAL A 297 30.56 -20.49 -3.71
C VAL A 297 30.46 -20.59 -2.20
N PHE A 298 29.87 -21.68 -1.72
CA PHE A 298 29.74 -21.99 -0.30
C PHE A 298 30.97 -22.77 0.15
N GLU A 299 31.73 -22.19 1.06
CA GLU A 299 33.01 -22.73 1.52
C GLU A 299 32.92 -23.06 3.01
N THR A 300 33.40 -24.25 3.40
CA THR A 300 33.55 -24.63 4.82
C THR A 300 35.03 -24.76 5.16
N PHE A 301 35.41 -24.43 6.39
CA PHE A 301 36.79 -24.36 6.89
C PHE A 301 36.89 -25.04 8.25
N SER A 302 38.06 -25.60 8.54
CA SER A 302 38.41 -26.11 9.88
C SER A 302 38.96 -25.02 10.81
N SER A 303 39.25 -23.82 10.27
CA SER A 303 39.75 -22.66 11.02
C SER A 303 38.60 -21.71 11.36
N VAL A 304 38.61 -21.18 12.58
CA VAL A 304 37.60 -20.23 13.09
C VAL A 304 37.50 -18.90 12.31
N ASP A 305 38.54 -18.53 11.58
CA ASP A 305 38.64 -17.29 10.80
C ASP A 305 38.51 -17.50 9.28
N CYS A 306 38.16 -18.72 8.86
CA CYS A 306 38.09 -19.12 7.44
C CYS A 306 39.42 -18.90 6.69
N SER A 307 40.55 -19.00 7.39
CA SER A 307 41.88 -18.98 6.80
C SER A 307 42.27 -20.37 6.26
N GLY A 308 43.06 -20.38 5.19
CA GLY A 308 43.53 -21.63 4.57
C GLY A 308 42.59 -22.19 3.50
N VAL A 309 42.72 -23.49 3.22
CA VAL A 309 41.99 -24.17 2.14
C VAL A 309 40.65 -24.66 2.68
N SER A 310 39.57 -24.40 1.93
CA SER A 310 38.25 -24.91 2.30
C SER A 310 38.24 -26.45 2.31
N THR A 311 37.62 -27.03 3.34
CA THR A 311 37.44 -28.48 3.46
C THR A 311 36.36 -28.98 2.50
N THR A 312 35.36 -28.14 2.22
CA THR A 312 34.34 -28.37 1.19
C THR A 312 34.02 -27.07 0.46
N SER A 313 33.66 -27.20 -0.82
CA SER A 313 33.24 -26.09 -1.67
C SER A 313 32.09 -26.57 -2.56
N THR A 314 30.94 -25.90 -2.50
CA THR A 314 29.82 -26.13 -3.42
C THR A 314 29.49 -24.85 -4.16
N VAL A 315 29.14 -24.98 -5.45
CA VAL A 315 28.81 -23.84 -6.31
C VAL A 315 27.33 -23.92 -6.65
N GLN A 316 26.63 -22.80 -6.50
CA GLN A 316 25.22 -22.67 -6.86
C GLN A 316 25.05 -21.43 -7.73
N ASN A 317 24.13 -21.49 -8.70
CA ASN A 317 23.84 -20.35 -9.55
C ASN A 317 22.85 -19.41 -8.85
N GLU A 318 23.11 -18.11 -8.92
CA GLU A 318 22.19 -17.07 -8.44
C GLU A 318 20.92 -17.01 -9.31
N GLY A 319 19.75 -16.91 -8.69
CA GLY A 319 18.48 -16.71 -9.39
C GLY A 319 17.97 -17.90 -10.22
N ILE A 320 18.70 -19.03 -10.26
CA ILE A 320 18.26 -20.25 -10.94
C ILE A 320 17.55 -21.17 -9.95
N CYS A 321 16.26 -21.42 -10.20
CA CYS A 321 15.53 -22.43 -9.46
C CYS A 321 16.02 -23.84 -9.81
N THR A 322 16.53 -24.58 -8.82
CA THR A 322 16.90 -25.98 -8.99
C THR A 322 16.21 -26.81 -7.91
N SER A 323 15.30 -27.68 -8.31
CA SER A 323 14.54 -28.56 -7.40
C SER A 323 13.82 -27.79 -6.27
N GLY A 324 13.19 -26.66 -6.61
CA GLY A 324 12.50 -25.81 -5.64
C GLY A 324 13.43 -25.00 -4.74
N VAL A 325 14.74 -24.96 -4.98
CA VAL A 325 15.71 -24.14 -4.23
C VAL A 325 16.21 -22.99 -5.09
N LEU A 326 16.27 -21.79 -4.51
CA LEU A 326 16.71 -20.58 -5.20
C LEU A 326 17.58 -19.71 -4.30
N TYR A 327 18.76 -19.34 -4.80
CA TYR A 327 19.76 -18.54 -4.08
C TYR A 327 19.81 -17.08 -4.57
N ALA A 328 19.93 -16.11 -3.67
CA ALA A 328 20.03 -14.68 -3.99
C ALA A 328 20.69 -13.84 -2.89
N GLU A 329 21.10 -12.62 -3.21
CA GLU A 329 21.65 -11.65 -2.23
C GLU A 329 20.58 -10.93 -1.40
N ALA A 330 19.31 -11.08 -1.75
CA ALA A 330 18.18 -10.48 -1.04
C ALA A 330 17.07 -11.52 -0.87
N VAL A 331 16.20 -11.29 0.12
CA VAL A 331 14.92 -12.01 0.16
C VAL A 331 14.18 -11.59 -1.10
N PHE A 332 13.86 -12.57 -1.94
CA PHE A 332 12.86 -12.33 -2.97
C PHE A 332 11.53 -12.08 -2.25
N GLN A 333 11.25 -10.81 -1.96
CA GLN A 333 9.90 -10.34 -1.89
C GLN A 333 9.34 -10.50 -3.30
N SER A 334 8.85 -11.69 -3.60
CA SER A 334 7.81 -11.90 -4.62
C SER A 334 6.52 -11.17 -4.21
N ALA A 335 6.60 -10.04 -3.52
CA ALA A 335 5.52 -9.20 -3.06
C ALA A 335 5.97 -7.75 -3.17
N ILE A 336 6.01 -7.24 -4.40
CA ILE A 336 5.96 -5.80 -4.59
C ILE A 336 4.64 -5.32 -3.97
N GLY A 337 4.69 -4.37 -3.03
CA GLY A 337 3.46 -3.72 -2.54
C GLY A 337 2.62 -3.20 -3.71
N GLU A 338 1.30 -3.32 -3.64
CA GLU A 338 0.40 -2.92 -4.73
C GLU A 338 0.59 -1.45 -5.15
N ASP A 339 1.08 -0.64 -4.22
CA ASP A 339 1.39 0.77 -4.31
C ASP A 339 2.63 1.13 -5.15
N LYS A 340 3.58 0.20 -5.38
CA LYS A 340 4.82 0.53 -6.09
C LYS A 340 4.55 0.82 -7.57
N LYS A 341 5.10 1.92 -8.09
CA LYS A 341 4.89 2.39 -9.46
C LYS A 341 6.17 2.46 -10.30
N PHE A 342 7.32 2.51 -9.64
CA PHE A 342 8.61 2.66 -10.30
C PHE A 342 9.60 1.62 -9.81
N VAL A 343 10.59 1.39 -10.66
CA VAL A 343 11.74 0.55 -10.38
C VAL A 343 12.99 1.41 -10.58
N SER A 344 13.89 1.43 -9.61
CA SER A 344 15.16 2.13 -9.70
C SER A 344 16.32 1.15 -9.69
N VAL A 345 17.30 1.32 -10.58
CA VAL A 345 18.51 0.51 -10.62
C VAL A 345 19.72 1.41 -10.45
N ARG A 346 20.70 0.97 -9.67
CA ARG A 346 21.98 1.69 -9.57
C ARG A 346 22.82 1.34 -10.80
N ASP A 347 23.21 2.35 -11.58
CA ASP A 347 24.15 2.17 -12.68
C ASP A 347 25.57 2.53 -12.19
N ASN A 348 26.58 1.83 -12.68
CA ASN A 348 27.97 2.16 -12.34
C ASN A 348 28.41 3.53 -12.88
N LYS A 349 27.71 4.06 -13.90
CA LYS A 349 27.93 5.41 -14.47
C LYS A 349 27.00 6.48 -13.88
N TYR A 350 25.81 6.11 -13.41
CA TYR A 350 24.77 7.04 -12.97
C TYR A 350 24.25 6.67 -11.58
N LEU A 351 24.03 7.66 -10.71
CA LEU A 351 23.64 7.42 -9.31
C LEU A 351 22.41 6.50 -9.16
N PHE A 352 21.34 6.77 -9.92
CA PHE A 352 20.16 5.92 -10.02
C PHE A 352 19.43 6.16 -11.36
N ILE A 353 19.00 5.08 -12.00
CA ILE A 353 18.15 5.09 -13.19
C ILE A 353 16.77 4.60 -12.78
N TYR A 354 15.71 5.25 -13.26
CA TYR A 354 14.33 4.94 -12.92
C TYR A 354 13.53 4.48 -14.15
N PHE A 355 12.63 3.52 -13.93
CA PHE A 355 11.71 2.95 -14.90
C PHE A 355 10.30 2.91 -14.33
N ALA A 356 9.29 3.14 -15.15
CA ALA A 356 7.91 2.86 -14.76
C ALA A 356 7.68 1.33 -14.75
N LEU A 357 7.07 0.82 -13.68
CA LEU A 357 6.61 -0.55 -13.62
C LEU A 357 5.56 -0.78 -14.73
N GLU A 358 5.51 -1.98 -15.30
CA GLU A 358 4.62 -2.35 -16.40
C GLU A 358 4.84 -1.62 -17.73
N LYS A 359 5.87 -0.78 -17.85
CA LYS A 359 6.21 -0.12 -19.11
C LYS A 359 7.43 -0.76 -19.75
N CYS A 360 7.38 -0.83 -21.07
CA CYS A 360 8.52 -1.26 -21.87
C CYS A 360 9.48 -0.07 -22.03
N VAL A 361 10.75 -0.29 -21.74
CA VAL A 361 11.80 0.73 -21.73
C VAL A 361 12.91 0.32 -22.69
N TYR A 362 13.40 1.27 -23.49
CA TYR A 362 14.60 1.06 -24.29
C TYR A 362 15.86 1.09 -23.40
N SER A 363 16.61 -0.01 -23.36
CA SER A 363 17.79 -0.13 -22.51
C SER A 363 19.12 0.15 -23.20
N GLY A 364 19.11 0.30 -24.53
CA GLY A 364 20.27 0.54 -25.40
C GLY A 364 20.67 -0.69 -26.21
N ASN A 365 21.55 -0.53 -27.21
CA ASN A 365 22.01 -1.62 -28.08
C ASN A 365 20.89 -2.44 -28.75
N ASN A 366 19.77 -1.79 -29.12
CA ASN A 366 18.56 -2.46 -29.62
C ASN A 366 17.92 -3.47 -28.65
N VAL A 367 18.13 -3.28 -27.36
CA VAL A 367 17.47 -4.05 -26.30
C VAL A 367 16.36 -3.22 -25.66
N TYR A 368 15.20 -3.84 -25.53
CA TYR A 368 14.05 -3.35 -24.80
C TYR A 368 13.85 -4.22 -23.56
N MET A 369 13.44 -3.61 -22.46
CA MET A 369 13.18 -4.28 -21.20
C MET A 369 11.81 -3.89 -20.66
N LYS A 370 11.09 -4.83 -20.05
CA LYS A 370 9.86 -4.54 -19.29
C LYS A 370 9.97 -5.21 -17.94
N VAL A 371 9.78 -4.44 -16.88
CA VAL A 371 9.63 -4.97 -15.52
C VAL A 371 8.13 -5.06 -15.24
N SER A 372 7.61 -6.27 -15.20
CA SER A 372 6.18 -6.55 -15.02
C SER A 372 5.94 -7.18 -13.65
N ARG A 373 4.84 -6.79 -13.01
CA ARG A 373 4.21 -7.43 -11.88
C ARG A 373 3.19 -8.44 -12.39
N LYS A 374 3.50 -9.73 -12.29
CA LYS A 374 2.50 -10.80 -12.45
C LYS A 374 2.07 -11.26 -11.06
N SER A 375 0.86 -10.86 -10.66
CA SER A 375 0.36 -11.02 -9.28
C SER A 375 1.28 -10.27 -8.30
N THR A 376 2.08 -10.98 -7.51
CA THR A 376 3.00 -10.38 -6.54
C THR A 376 4.47 -10.46 -7.01
N ILE A 377 4.77 -11.25 -8.05
CA ILE A 377 6.13 -11.52 -8.55
C ILE A 377 6.56 -10.48 -9.58
N VAL A 378 7.84 -10.11 -9.53
CA VAL A 378 8.50 -9.29 -10.56
C VAL A 378 9.07 -10.17 -11.66
N GLU A 379 8.72 -9.87 -12.90
CA GLU A 379 9.28 -10.48 -14.09
C GLU A 379 9.99 -9.42 -14.93
N ILE A 380 11.28 -9.62 -15.19
CA ILE A 380 11.99 -8.84 -16.20
C ILE A 380 11.90 -9.60 -17.51
N SER A 381 11.37 -8.95 -18.54
CA SER A 381 11.36 -9.44 -19.91
C SER A 381 12.25 -8.56 -20.77
N THR A 382 13.01 -9.15 -21.69
CA THR A 382 13.89 -8.44 -22.62
C THR A 382 13.65 -8.91 -24.06
N GLY A 383 13.88 -8.03 -25.03
CA GLY A 383 13.72 -8.36 -26.45
C GLY A 383 14.24 -7.25 -27.35
N SER A 384 14.15 -7.44 -28.67
CA SER A 384 14.56 -6.45 -29.67
C SER A 384 13.48 -5.42 -30.00
N LEU A 385 12.24 -5.64 -29.56
CA LEU A 385 11.08 -4.75 -29.69
C LEU A 385 10.12 -5.00 -28.50
N CYS A 386 9.29 -4.01 -28.13
CA CYS A 386 8.37 -4.13 -26.99
C CYS A 386 7.29 -5.20 -27.16
N ASN A 387 6.89 -5.48 -28.41
CA ASN A 387 5.94 -6.54 -28.74
C ASN A 387 6.57 -7.94 -28.85
N SER A 388 7.90 -8.04 -28.72
CA SER A 388 8.68 -9.28 -28.84
C SER A 388 9.48 -9.58 -27.58
N LEU A 389 9.00 -9.12 -26.42
CA LEU A 389 9.67 -9.35 -25.15
C LEU A 389 9.53 -10.82 -24.75
N SER A 390 10.65 -11.42 -24.39
CA SER A 390 10.73 -12.75 -23.81
C SER A 390 11.21 -12.66 -22.38
N ARG A 391 10.76 -13.58 -21.51
CA ARG A 391 11.22 -13.62 -20.13
C ARG A 391 12.74 -13.70 -20.11
N SER A 392 13.38 -12.77 -19.41
CA SER A 392 14.83 -12.78 -19.28
C SER A 392 15.24 -13.96 -18.40
N GLU A 393 16.22 -14.74 -18.85
CA GLU A 393 16.86 -15.78 -18.04
C GLU A 393 17.68 -15.15 -16.88
N PHE A 394 17.97 -13.84 -16.94
CA PHE A 394 18.69 -13.09 -15.93
C PHE A 394 17.75 -12.55 -14.84
N GLN A 395 17.28 -13.42 -13.94
CA GLN A 395 16.61 -12.98 -12.71
C GLN A 395 17.60 -12.53 -11.62
N GLY A 396 18.89 -12.86 -11.74
CA GLY A 396 19.93 -12.46 -10.77
C GLY A 396 20.20 -10.96 -10.69
N GLU A 397 19.75 -10.16 -11.67
CA GLU A 397 19.89 -8.70 -11.60
C GLU A 397 18.82 -8.03 -10.72
N LEU A 398 17.76 -8.74 -10.30
CA LEU A 398 16.65 -8.17 -9.52
C LEU A 398 17.10 -7.55 -8.19
N SER A 399 18.19 -8.03 -7.58
CA SER A 399 18.76 -7.44 -6.36
C SER A 399 19.30 -6.02 -6.54
N ALA A 400 19.58 -5.59 -7.77
CA ALA A 400 19.99 -4.23 -8.09
C ALA A 400 18.80 -3.26 -8.25
N TYR A 401 17.56 -3.78 -8.29
CA TYR A 401 16.35 -3.00 -8.52
C TYR A 401 15.62 -2.72 -7.20
N ASN A 402 15.42 -1.44 -6.88
CA ASN A 402 14.57 -0.99 -5.77
C ASN A 402 13.21 -0.52 -6.31
N PHE A 403 12.12 -1.04 -5.74
CA PHE A 403 10.75 -0.67 -6.11
C PHE A 403 10.25 0.47 -5.22
N ILE A 404 9.77 1.56 -5.84
CA ILE A 404 9.37 2.78 -5.12
C ILE A 404 7.98 3.25 -5.58
N ASP A 405 7.24 3.87 -4.66
CA ASP A 405 5.89 4.40 -4.88
C ASP A 405 5.90 5.69 -5.70
N SER A 406 6.93 6.49 -5.46
CA SER A 406 7.14 7.80 -6.03
C SER A 406 8.61 7.99 -6.36
N LEU A 407 8.87 8.76 -7.41
CA LEU A 407 10.22 9.20 -7.71
C LEU A 407 10.71 10.15 -6.61
N PRO A 408 11.98 10.08 -6.20
CA PRO A 408 12.53 11.02 -5.21
C PRO A 408 12.49 12.45 -5.76
N PRO A 409 12.51 13.49 -4.93
CA PRO A 409 12.57 14.88 -5.41
C PRO A 409 13.78 15.07 -6.34
N PHE A 410 13.53 15.60 -7.53
CA PHE A 410 14.54 15.86 -8.56
C PHE A 410 14.27 17.22 -9.19
N GLN A 411 15.31 17.87 -9.71
CA GLN A 411 15.14 19.14 -10.44
C GLN A 411 15.32 18.97 -11.94
N VAL A 412 16.14 17.99 -12.34
CA VAL A 412 16.36 17.66 -13.74
C VAL A 412 16.02 16.19 -13.94
N ALA A 413 15.11 15.94 -14.87
CA ALA A 413 14.86 14.62 -15.42
C ALA A 413 15.45 14.56 -16.83
N LYS A 414 16.33 13.58 -17.06
CA LYS A 414 16.93 13.31 -18.36
C LYS A 414 16.34 12.05 -18.93
N ASN A 415 15.87 12.12 -20.16
CA ASN A 415 15.52 10.93 -20.94
C ASN A 415 16.77 10.49 -21.70
N ILE A 416 17.25 9.27 -21.47
CA ILE A 416 18.46 8.76 -22.13
C ILE A 416 18.06 7.92 -23.36
N TYR A 417 18.64 8.28 -24.50
CA TYR A 417 18.52 7.63 -25.80
C TYR A 417 19.89 7.09 -26.21
N TYR A 418 20.13 5.81 -25.95
CA TYR A 418 21.37 5.15 -26.34
C TYR A 418 21.45 5.02 -27.87
N ASP A 419 22.56 5.46 -28.47
CA ASP A 419 22.86 5.31 -29.91
C ASP A 419 21.82 5.90 -30.90
N LYS A 420 20.95 6.81 -30.46
CA LYS A 420 19.90 7.43 -31.28
C LYS A 420 20.10 8.94 -31.38
N GLN A 421 20.69 9.37 -32.50
CA GLN A 421 21.10 10.77 -32.71
C GLN A 421 19.94 11.77 -32.73
N ASP A 422 18.73 11.30 -33.05
CA ASP A 422 17.54 12.16 -33.18
C ASP A 422 16.66 12.16 -31.92
N CYS A 423 17.04 11.44 -30.86
CA CYS A 423 16.21 11.21 -29.66
C CYS A 423 14.79 10.70 -29.99
N LEU A 424 14.67 9.94 -31.08
CA LEU A 424 13.45 9.26 -31.49
C LEU A 424 13.60 7.75 -31.25
N LEU A 425 12.63 7.17 -30.56
CA LEU A 425 12.50 5.72 -30.46
C LEU A 425 11.76 5.21 -31.69
N SER A 426 12.26 4.15 -32.31
CA SER A 426 11.61 3.49 -33.45
C SER A 426 10.37 2.69 -33.07
N ASP A 427 10.11 2.50 -31.77
CA ASP A 427 8.97 1.79 -31.22
C ASP A 427 8.14 2.80 -30.41
N THR A 428 6.94 3.11 -30.88
CA THR A 428 6.02 4.12 -30.29
C THR A 428 5.49 3.71 -28.92
N ILE A 429 5.65 2.43 -28.54
CA ILE A 429 5.16 1.87 -27.27
C ILE A 429 6.25 1.93 -26.18
N ALA A 430 7.50 2.14 -26.58
CA ALA A 430 8.64 2.17 -25.67
C ALA A 430 8.82 3.54 -25.02
N THR A 431 9.16 3.55 -23.74
CA THR A 431 9.63 4.75 -23.03
C THR A 431 11.15 4.75 -22.89
N THR A 432 11.74 5.90 -22.60
CA THR A 432 13.17 6.03 -22.31
C THR A 432 13.49 5.80 -20.84
N LYS A 433 14.79 5.62 -20.54
CA LYS A 433 15.28 5.59 -19.16
C LYS A 433 15.23 7.00 -18.57
N LEU A 434 14.75 7.11 -17.33
CA LEU A 434 14.72 8.39 -16.61
C LEU A 434 15.91 8.48 -15.66
N LEU A 435 16.75 9.49 -15.85
CA LEU A 435 17.83 9.84 -14.94
C LEU A 435 17.45 11.11 -14.16
N LEU A 436 17.47 11.01 -12.84
CA LEU A 436 17.08 12.09 -11.94
C LEU A 436 18.33 12.70 -11.30
N GLU A 437 18.50 14.01 -11.45
CA GLU A 437 19.65 14.72 -10.90
C GLU A 437 19.25 15.85 -9.95
N GLN A 438 20.08 16.02 -8.91
CA GLN A 438 19.95 17.07 -7.90
C GLN A 438 20.87 18.26 -8.27
N MET A 439 20.52 19.48 -7.84
CA MET A 439 21.33 20.70 -8.06
C MET A 439 22.67 20.73 -7.29
N SER A 440 22.88 19.78 -6.38
CA SER A 440 24.14 19.62 -5.66
C SER A 440 25.22 19.05 -6.59
N CYS A 441 26.49 19.33 -6.24
CA CYS A 441 27.64 18.77 -6.94
C CYS A 441 27.53 17.25 -6.99
N THR A 442 27.42 16.68 -8.20
CA THR A 442 27.36 15.24 -8.40
C THR A 442 28.74 14.78 -8.84
N SER A 443 29.46 14.09 -7.95
CA SER A 443 30.78 13.54 -8.26
C SER A 443 30.66 12.13 -8.84
N THR A 444 31.33 11.91 -9.97
CA THR A 444 31.65 10.59 -10.51
C THR A 444 33.11 10.27 -10.18
N PRO A 445 33.58 9.02 -10.37
CA PRO A 445 34.98 8.67 -10.13
C PRO A 445 36.00 9.47 -10.97
N ILE A 446 35.55 10.14 -12.03
CA ILE A 446 36.41 10.80 -13.02
C ILE A 446 36.20 12.33 -13.04
N ASN A 447 34.96 12.80 -12.95
CA ASN A 447 34.61 14.23 -12.99
C ASN A 447 33.47 14.53 -12.01
N SER A 448 33.28 15.80 -11.64
CA SER A 448 32.03 16.24 -11.02
C SER A 448 31.24 17.14 -11.94
N TYR A 449 29.93 17.13 -11.77
CA TYR A 449 29.00 17.90 -12.57
C TYR A 449 28.11 18.74 -11.66
N LYS A 450 27.85 19.97 -12.06
CA LYS A 450 26.84 20.84 -11.47
C LYS A 450 25.94 21.34 -12.59
N TYR A 451 24.66 21.39 -12.30
CA TYR A 451 23.66 21.85 -13.24
C TYR A 451 23.13 23.19 -12.75
N SER A 452 23.09 24.17 -13.62
CA SER A 452 22.37 25.43 -13.38
C SER A 452 21.37 25.66 -14.49
N LEU A 453 20.22 26.23 -14.13
CA LEU A 453 19.20 26.64 -15.06
C LEU A 453 19.17 28.17 -15.13
N ASP A 454 19.24 28.71 -16.34
CA ASP A 454 18.98 30.13 -16.61
C ASP A 454 17.92 30.22 -17.71
N GLY A 455 16.66 30.49 -17.33
CA GLY A 455 15.53 30.49 -18.26
C GLY A 455 15.25 29.12 -18.89
N SER A 456 15.34 29.04 -20.23
CA SER A 456 15.14 27.82 -21.03
C SER A 456 16.43 27.05 -21.31
N THR A 457 17.58 27.58 -20.92
CA THR A 457 18.89 27.02 -21.23
C THR A 457 19.47 26.38 -19.98
N TYR A 458 19.84 25.11 -20.10
CA TYR A 458 20.55 24.36 -19.07
C TYR A 458 22.04 24.49 -19.26
N THR A 459 22.74 24.88 -18.21
CA THR A 459 24.20 24.90 -18.18
C THR A 459 24.70 23.71 -17.38
N VAL A 460 25.39 22.79 -18.06
CA VAL A 460 26.13 21.69 -17.46
C VAL A 460 27.57 22.15 -17.22
N LEU A 461 27.91 22.33 -15.95
CA LEU A 461 29.25 22.71 -15.51
C LEU A 461 30.01 21.43 -15.10
N GLN A 462 31.11 21.14 -15.80
CA GLN A 462 31.99 20.02 -15.50
C GLN A 462 33.22 20.51 -14.71
N TYR A 463 33.58 19.76 -13.67
CA TYR A 463 34.69 20.06 -12.77
C TYR A 463 35.65 18.87 -12.67
N THR A 464 36.94 19.15 -12.53
CA THR A 464 37.97 18.13 -12.27
C THR A 464 38.01 17.65 -10.83
N SER A 465 37.47 18.42 -9.89
CA SER A 465 37.49 18.07 -8.46
C SER A 465 36.15 17.46 -8.01
N SER A 466 36.19 16.64 -6.97
CA SER A 466 35.00 15.99 -6.36
C SER A 466 34.05 16.97 -5.66
N ASP A 467 34.49 18.19 -5.38
CA ASP A 467 33.72 19.24 -4.68
C ASP A 467 33.17 20.32 -5.62
N CYS A 468 33.24 20.11 -6.93
CA CYS A 468 32.84 21.05 -7.97
C CYS A 468 33.57 22.40 -7.88
N THR A 469 34.88 22.34 -7.70
CA THR A 469 35.80 23.47 -7.77
C THR A 469 36.73 23.34 -8.98
N GLY A 470 37.10 24.45 -9.61
CA GLY A 470 37.89 24.44 -10.84
C GLY A 470 37.10 23.93 -12.04
N GLU A 471 36.21 24.78 -12.54
CA GLU A 471 35.43 24.55 -13.77
C GLU A 471 36.34 24.26 -14.96
N VAL A 472 36.02 23.20 -15.71
CA VAL A 472 36.81 22.69 -16.83
C VAL A 472 36.08 22.92 -18.15
N ASN A 473 34.77 22.73 -18.15
CA ASN A 473 33.97 22.82 -19.35
C ASN A 473 32.51 23.17 -19.01
N THR A 474 31.89 23.91 -19.91
CA THR A 474 30.54 24.44 -19.74
C THR A 474 29.76 24.19 -21.01
N THR A 475 28.73 23.36 -20.91
CA THR A 475 27.85 23.02 -22.03
C THR A 475 26.48 23.62 -21.78
N ASN A 476 26.04 24.52 -22.68
CA ASN A 476 24.68 25.02 -22.69
C ASN A 476 23.82 24.10 -23.56
N ILE A 477 22.66 23.72 -23.04
CA ILE A 477 21.71 22.82 -23.68
C ILE A 477 20.36 23.52 -23.66
N ASP A 478 19.84 23.84 -24.84
CA ASP A 478 18.51 24.41 -24.95
C ASP A 478 17.44 23.32 -24.72
N ARG A 479 16.30 23.73 -24.16
CA ARG A 479 15.22 22.83 -23.77
C ARG A 479 14.69 22.03 -24.97
N GLY A 480 14.54 20.72 -24.78
CA GLY A 480 14.02 19.83 -25.82
C GLY A 480 15.04 19.46 -26.91
N GLU A 481 16.24 20.06 -26.91
CA GLU A 481 17.28 19.64 -27.84
C GLU A 481 17.82 18.26 -27.47
N CYS A 482 18.00 17.43 -28.51
CA CYS A 482 18.70 16.16 -28.39
C CYS A 482 20.20 16.44 -28.36
N VAL A 483 20.84 16.26 -27.21
CA VAL A 483 22.27 16.56 -27.05
C VAL A 483 23.04 15.30 -26.72
N GLN A 484 24.20 15.14 -27.36
CA GLN A 484 25.11 14.05 -27.10
C GLN A 484 25.86 14.26 -25.77
N LEU A 485 25.78 13.29 -24.87
CA LEU A 485 26.57 13.19 -23.65
C LEU A 485 28.01 12.81 -24.00
N VAL A 486 28.93 13.75 -23.83
CA VAL A 486 30.36 13.48 -23.91
C VAL A 486 30.84 12.99 -22.53
N PRO A 487 31.58 11.86 -22.42
CA PRO A 487 32.19 11.07 -23.50
C PRO A 487 31.47 9.77 -23.86
N SER A 488 30.27 9.49 -23.33
CA SER A 488 29.64 8.17 -23.47
C SER A 488 29.07 7.91 -24.86
N GLY A 489 28.78 8.95 -25.64
CA GLY A 489 28.16 8.83 -26.97
C GLY A 489 26.63 8.72 -26.92
N ASP A 490 26.04 8.66 -25.72
CA ASP A 490 24.60 8.62 -25.51
C ASP A 490 23.95 9.96 -25.86
N TYR A 491 22.68 9.97 -26.25
CA TYR A 491 21.92 11.18 -26.49
C TYR A 491 20.89 11.39 -25.38
N MET A 492 20.61 12.63 -25.02
CA MET A 492 19.58 12.95 -24.03
C MET A 492 18.72 14.13 -24.43
N THR A 493 17.48 14.12 -23.96
CA THR A 493 16.65 15.33 -23.90
C THR A 493 16.50 15.75 -22.44
N LEU A 494 16.62 17.06 -22.20
CA LEU A 494 16.42 17.67 -20.89
C LEU A 494 14.98 18.17 -20.76
N SER A 495 14.30 17.72 -19.71
CA SER A 495 13.00 18.27 -19.33
C SER A 495 13.14 19.02 -18.00
N HIS A 496 13.07 20.36 -18.04
CA HIS A 496 12.65 21.13 -16.87
C HIS A 496 11.13 21.24 -16.95
N ARG A 497 10.44 21.03 -15.83
CA ARG A 497 9.16 21.70 -15.66
C ARG A 497 9.25 22.51 -14.39
N SER A 498 9.19 23.84 -14.55
CA SER A 498 8.79 24.73 -13.47
C SER A 498 7.41 24.27 -13.02
N GLU A 499 7.35 23.71 -11.82
CA GLU A 499 6.11 23.33 -11.18
C GLU A 499 5.20 24.58 -11.09
N ARG A 500 4.20 24.70 -11.96
CA ARG A 500 2.89 24.97 -11.37
C ARG A 500 2.48 23.65 -10.76
N THR A 501 2.41 23.59 -9.44
CA THR A 501 1.86 22.44 -8.75
C THR A 501 0.41 22.30 -9.20
N ILE A 502 0.17 21.53 -10.27
CA ILE A 502 -1.17 21.22 -10.73
C ILE A 502 -1.74 20.30 -9.66
N SER A 503 -2.86 20.74 -9.07
CA SER A 503 -3.54 19.97 -8.03
C SER A 503 -3.81 18.56 -8.57
N LEU A 504 -3.60 17.54 -7.74
CA LEU A 504 -4.03 16.17 -8.08
C LEU A 504 -5.55 16.08 -8.28
N LEU A 505 -6.30 17.11 -7.88
CA LEU A 505 -7.73 17.23 -8.10
C LEU A 505 -8.09 17.79 -9.49
N SER A 506 -7.12 18.32 -10.25
CA SER A 506 -7.39 18.85 -11.59
C SER A 506 -7.82 17.74 -12.54
N ARG A 507 -9.03 17.86 -13.09
CA ARG A 507 -9.62 16.91 -14.04
C ARG A 507 -9.60 17.42 -15.48
N TYR A 508 -9.47 18.74 -15.66
CA TYR A 508 -9.57 19.40 -16.96
C TYR A 508 -8.46 20.43 -17.15
N ALA A 509 -8.01 20.59 -18.40
CA ALA A 509 -7.21 21.71 -18.87
C ALA A 509 -8.05 22.57 -19.83
N LEU A 510 -8.13 23.87 -19.57
CA LEU A 510 -8.94 24.82 -20.32
C LEU A 510 -8.05 25.68 -21.19
N GLN A 511 -8.35 25.80 -22.48
CA GLN A 511 -7.69 26.76 -23.38
C GLN A 511 -8.69 27.79 -23.88
N THR A 512 -8.45 29.06 -23.57
CA THR A 512 -9.26 30.15 -24.12
C THR A 512 -8.79 30.49 -25.54
N THR A 513 -9.69 30.43 -26.51
CA THR A 513 -9.42 30.77 -27.92
C THR A 513 -10.42 31.81 -28.43
N SER A 514 -10.29 32.23 -29.68
CA SER A 514 -11.26 33.10 -30.34
C SER A 514 -12.63 32.42 -30.56
N SER A 515 -12.69 31.09 -30.58
CA SER A 515 -13.93 30.33 -30.81
C SER A 515 -14.67 29.94 -29.53
N GLY A 516 -13.98 29.75 -28.41
CA GLY A 516 -14.61 29.42 -27.13
C GLY A 516 -13.57 29.15 -26.04
N ILE A 517 -13.93 28.35 -25.05
CA ILE A 517 -12.97 27.71 -24.15
C ILE A 517 -12.95 26.22 -24.49
N PHE A 518 -11.82 25.74 -25.03
CA PHE A 518 -11.62 24.32 -25.25
C PHE A 518 -11.33 23.63 -23.93
N VAL A 519 -11.93 22.46 -23.74
CA VAL A 519 -11.79 21.65 -22.55
C VAL A 519 -11.11 20.35 -22.91
N TYR A 520 -9.92 20.17 -22.35
CA TYR A 520 -9.17 18.94 -22.43
C TYR A 520 -9.36 18.12 -21.16
N GLN A 521 -9.98 16.95 -21.28
CA GLN A 521 -10.11 16.03 -20.15
C GLN A 521 -8.81 15.26 -19.97
N ILE A 522 -8.22 15.41 -18.79
CA ILE A 522 -6.95 14.78 -18.45
C ILE A 522 -7.12 13.25 -18.46
N GLY A 523 -6.16 12.55 -19.07
CA GLY A 523 -6.13 11.10 -19.25
C GLY A 523 -6.85 10.58 -20.49
N HIS A 524 -7.44 11.45 -21.30
CA HIS A 524 -8.28 11.06 -22.44
C HIS A 524 -7.71 11.57 -23.77
N THR A 525 -7.95 10.79 -24.82
CA THR A 525 -7.76 11.23 -26.21
C THR A 525 -9.04 11.92 -26.68
N GLN A 526 -8.92 13.09 -27.29
CA GLN A 526 -10.01 13.92 -27.75
C GLN A 526 -9.86 14.32 -29.21
N ALA A 527 -10.97 14.38 -29.94
CA ALA A 527 -10.99 14.98 -31.27
C ALA A 527 -10.81 16.51 -31.16
N THR A 528 -10.00 17.09 -32.05
CA THR A 528 -9.73 18.53 -32.16
C THR A 528 -10.46 19.13 -33.36
N PHE A 529 -10.77 20.42 -33.31
CA PHE A 529 -11.52 21.11 -34.38
C PHE A 529 -10.78 21.16 -35.73
N ASP A 530 -9.47 20.93 -35.74
CA ASP A 530 -8.65 20.89 -36.96
C ASP A 530 -8.69 19.50 -37.65
N ASN A 531 -9.63 18.63 -37.29
CA ASN A 531 -9.72 17.22 -37.70
C ASN A 531 -8.56 16.32 -37.23
N GLY A 532 -7.75 16.77 -36.27
CA GLY A 532 -6.76 15.93 -35.59
C GLY A 532 -7.26 15.38 -34.26
N TYR A 533 -6.40 14.67 -33.58
CA TYR A 533 -6.59 14.16 -32.23
C TYR A 533 -5.59 14.82 -31.29
N CYS A 534 -6.00 15.01 -30.04
CA CYS A 534 -5.10 15.37 -28.97
C CYS A 534 -5.26 14.41 -27.80
N LYS A 535 -4.21 14.22 -27.02
CA LYS A 535 -4.27 13.40 -25.82
C LYS A 535 -3.58 14.14 -24.69
N THR A 536 -4.27 14.24 -23.57
CA THR A 536 -3.65 14.78 -22.35
C THR A 536 -3.42 13.65 -21.37
N GLU A 537 -2.20 13.47 -20.90
CA GLU A 537 -1.86 12.43 -19.94
C GLU A 537 -1.22 13.01 -18.69
N PHE A 538 -1.64 12.51 -17.53
CA PHE A 538 -1.04 12.88 -16.26
C PHE A 538 0.16 11.98 -15.98
N PHE A 539 1.32 12.59 -15.80
CA PHE A 539 2.56 11.91 -15.42
C PHE A 539 3.19 12.67 -14.26
N ASN A 540 3.08 12.20 -13.02
CA ASN A 540 3.72 12.85 -11.86
C ASN A 540 3.45 14.37 -11.72
N ARG A 541 2.17 14.79 -11.75
CA ARG A 541 1.75 16.21 -11.71
C ARG A 541 2.13 17.03 -12.95
N ILE A 542 2.63 16.36 -13.98
CA ILE A 542 2.93 16.90 -15.29
C ILE A 542 1.83 16.47 -16.25
N ILE A 543 1.34 17.39 -17.10
CA ILE A 543 0.42 17.05 -18.18
C ILE A 543 1.21 17.00 -19.49
N LEU A 544 1.30 15.81 -20.07
CA LEU A 544 1.80 15.59 -21.43
C LEU A 544 0.64 15.87 -22.39
N PHE A 545 0.83 16.77 -23.34
CA PHE A 545 -0.11 16.99 -24.44
C PHE A 545 0.49 16.36 -25.68
N SER A 546 -0.24 15.46 -26.33
CA SER A 546 0.11 14.93 -27.64
C SER A 546 -0.90 15.40 -28.68
N LYS A 547 -0.47 15.66 -29.92
CA LYS A 547 -1.35 16.00 -31.05
C LYS A 547 -0.93 15.18 -32.27
N GLY A 548 -1.87 14.85 -33.14
CA GLY A 548 -1.63 14.15 -34.41
C GLY A 548 -2.87 14.22 -35.31
N ASP A 549 -2.73 13.98 -36.60
CA ASP A 549 -3.88 13.98 -37.53
C ASP A 549 -4.66 12.66 -37.44
N ALA A 550 -3.99 11.57 -37.05
CA ALA A 550 -4.58 10.27 -36.71
C ALA A 550 -4.22 9.80 -35.29
N LEU A 551 -4.96 8.81 -34.76
CA LEU A 551 -4.75 8.28 -33.40
C LEU A 551 -3.38 7.61 -33.21
N ASP A 552 -2.88 6.96 -34.23
CA ASP A 552 -1.56 6.32 -34.28
C ASP A 552 -0.42 7.30 -34.58
N GLU A 553 -0.75 8.53 -34.94
CA GLU A 553 0.20 9.63 -35.20
C GLU A 553 0.33 10.61 -34.04
N LEU A 554 -0.28 10.32 -32.88
CA LEU A 554 -0.15 11.16 -31.69
C LEU A 554 1.33 11.24 -31.26
N SER A 555 1.87 12.45 -31.36
CA SER A 555 3.23 12.80 -30.93
C SER A 555 3.18 13.91 -29.89
N GLU A 556 4.17 13.97 -29.00
CA GLU A 556 4.21 15.01 -27.97
C GLU A 556 4.22 16.39 -28.62
N TYR A 557 3.25 17.22 -28.26
CA TYR A 557 3.14 18.59 -28.72
C TYR A 557 4.05 19.44 -27.83
N THR A 558 5.07 20.08 -28.42
CA THR A 558 6.16 20.75 -27.69
C THR A 558 6.10 22.27 -27.74
N ASP A 559 5.01 22.85 -28.23
CA ASP A 559 4.86 24.31 -28.35
C ASP A 559 4.57 24.96 -26.98
N ASP A 560 5.51 25.78 -26.51
CA ASP A 560 5.46 26.43 -25.19
C ASP A 560 4.32 27.47 -25.09
N ASP A 561 3.93 28.12 -26.20
CA ASP A 561 2.85 29.10 -26.21
C ASP A 561 1.49 28.42 -25.95
N PHE A 562 1.35 27.17 -26.40
CA PHE A 562 0.15 26.38 -26.17
C PHE A 562 -0.01 26.01 -24.70
N TYR A 563 1.03 25.50 -24.03
CA TYR A 563 0.94 25.16 -22.61
C TYR A 563 0.76 26.39 -21.72
N GLY A 564 1.38 27.53 -22.09
CA GLY A 564 1.19 28.81 -21.39
C GLY A 564 -0.27 29.30 -21.41
N SER A 565 -1.06 28.86 -22.40
CA SER A 565 -2.47 29.20 -22.54
C SER A 565 -3.45 28.31 -21.75
N LEU A 566 -2.97 27.23 -21.11
CA LEU A 566 -3.81 26.28 -20.40
C LEU A 566 -4.08 26.67 -18.93
N THR A 567 -5.35 26.62 -18.54
CA THR A 567 -5.81 26.78 -17.14
C THR A 567 -6.34 25.46 -16.60
N PHE A 568 -5.79 24.95 -15.50
CA PHE A 568 -6.18 23.65 -14.94
C PHE A 568 -7.23 23.80 -13.85
N VAL A 569 -8.32 23.01 -13.93
CA VAL A 569 -9.44 23.07 -13.00
C VAL A 569 -9.89 21.67 -12.57
N SER A 570 -10.37 21.55 -11.33
CA SER A 570 -10.98 20.31 -10.83
C SER A 570 -12.41 20.10 -11.33
N GLU A 571 -13.11 21.20 -11.59
CA GLU A 571 -14.47 21.23 -12.08
C GLU A 571 -14.58 22.24 -13.22
N LEU A 572 -15.41 21.93 -14.22
CA LEU A 572 -15.66 22.85 -15.33
C LEU A 572 -16.49 24.04 -14.82
N PRO A 573 -16.19 25.28 -15.25
CA PRO A 573 -17.03 26.41 -14.92
C PRO A 573 -18.42 26.23 -15.53
N VAL A 574 -19.44 26.84 -14.92
CA VAL A 574 -20.80 26.85 -15.48
C VAL A 574 -20.81 27.75 -16.71
N PHE A 575 -21.25 27.22 -17.85
CA PHE A 575 -21.44 27.97 -19.09
C PHE A 575 -22.85 27.77 -19.61
N ASP A 576 -23.31 28.78 -20.36
CA ASP A 576 -24.64 28.76 -20.99
C ASP A 576 -24.75 27.72 -22.10
N PHE A 577 -23.63 27.35 -22.73
CA PHE A 577 -23.59 26.54 -23.95
C PHE A 577 -22.37 25.64 -24.04
N VAL A 578 -22.59 24.44 -24.58
CA VAL A 578 -21.53 23.46 -24.84
C VAL A 578 -21.71 22.82 -26.21
N GLU A 579 -20.66 22.87 -27.02
CA GLU A 579 -20.53 22.17 -28.29
C GLU A 579 -19.60 20.96 -28.09
N ASN A 580 -20.17 19.76 -28.23
CA ASN A 580 -19.44 18.50 -28.20
C ASN A 580 -19.06 18.09 -29.63
N TYR A 581 -17.77 18.01 -29.90
CA TYR A 581 -17.19 17.76 -31.22
C TYR A 581 -16.72 16.30 -31.34
N TYR A 582 -17.21 15.59 -32.37
CA TYR A 582 -16.93 14.16 -32.59
C TYR A 582 -16.01 13.89 -33.79
N GLY A 583 -15.44 14.94 -34.42
CA GLY A 583 -14.61 14.78 -35.61
C GLY A 583 -15.35 14.10 -36.77
N GLN A 584 -14.65 13.19 -37.47
CA GLN A 584 -15.16 12.43 -38.61
C GLN A 584 -16.05 11.23 -38.22
N ILE A 585 -16.34 11.03 -36.93
CA ILE A 585 -17.06 9.83 -36.48
C ILE A 585 -18.54 9.90 -36.88
N GLU A 586 -19.01 8.91 -37.64
CA GLU A 586 -20.41 8.82 -38.07
C GLU A 586 -21.36 8.69 -36.86
N ASN A 587 -22.46 9.46 -36.88
CA ASN A 587 -23.55 9.44 -35.90
C ASN A 587 -23.23 9.98 -34.48
N CYS A 588 -22.17 10.77 -34.30
CA CYS A 588 -21.81 11.36 -32.99
C CYS A 588 -21.76 10.31 -31.86
N LYS A 589 -21.25 9.11 -32.18
CA LYS A 589 -20.99 8.06 -31.19
C LYS A 589 -19.50 8.04 -30.89
N SER A 590 -19.12 8.08 -29.63
CA SER A 590 -17.72 7.84 -29.25
C SER A 590 -17.34 6.42 -29.69
N GLU A 591 -16.26 6.27 -30.44
CA GLU A 591 -15.58 4.97 -30.52
C GLU A 591 -14.73 4.77 -29.26
N ASN A 592 -14.50 3.52 -28.85
CA ASN A 592 -14.05 3.08 -27.50
C ASN A 592 -12.78 3.75 -26.92
N PHE A 593 -12.13 4.68 -27.60
CA PHE A 593 -10.88 5.31 -27.16
C PHE A 593 -10.75 6.81 -27.47
N VAL A 594 -11.78 7.46 -28.06
CA VAL A 594 -11.74 8.89 -28.39
C VAL A 594 -12.94 9.60 -27.81
N SER A 595 -12.69 10.37 -26.75
CA SER A 595 -13.68 11.29 -26.19
C SER A 595 -13.95 12.48 -27.12
N GLN A 596 -15.14 13.05 -27.03
CA GLN A 596 -15.49 14.26 -27.76
C GLN A 596 -14.61 15.45 -27.32
N GLY A 597 -14.28 16.32 -28.26
CA GLY A 597 -13.76 17.65 -27.94
C GLY A 597 -14.89 18.49 -27.34
N ILE A 598 -14.64 19.19 -26.24
CA ILE A 598 -15.64 20.02 -25.58
C ILE A 598 -15.28 21.49 -25.79
N LEU A 599 -16.21 22.26 -26.36
CA LEU A 599 -16.09 23.71 -26.54
C LEU A 599 -17.17 24.41 -25.72
N LEU A 600 -16.75 25.19 -24.72
CA LEU A 600 -17.63 26.02 -23.91
C LEU A 600 -17.84 27.36 -24.61
N LEU A 601 -19.10 27.72 -24.78
CA LEU A 601 -19.54 28.89 -25.54
C LEU A 601 -20.31 29.84 -24.61
N THR A 602 -20.21 31.15 -24.89
CA THR A 602 -20.89 32.20 -24.12
C THR A 602 -22.01 32.82 -24.95
N THR A 603 -23.10 33.25 -24.30
CA THR A 603 -24.17 34.06 -24.92
C THR A 603 -23.72 35.45 -25.37
N ASP A 604 -22.60 35.91 -24.82
CA ASP A 604 -21.95 37.17 -25.17
C ASP A 604 -21.42 37.18 -26.60
N CYS A 605 -21.41 38.37 -27.19
CA CYS A 605 -20.81 38.58 -28.49
C CYS A 605 -19.29 38.34 -28.45
N LYS A 606 -18.78 37.46 -29.32
CA LYS A 606 -17.37 37.13 -29.38
C LYS A 606 -16.72 37.61 -30.67
N ASN A 607 -15.67 38.42 -30.53
CA ASN A 607 -14.87 38.90 -31.65
C ASN A 607 -13.87 37.85 -32.12
N MET A 608 -13.85 37.62 -33.43
CA MET A 608 -12.80 36.93 -34.18
C MET A 608 -11.87 37.98 -34.81
N GLU A 609 -10.92 37.57 -35.67
CA GLU A 609 -9.99 38.52 -36.32
C GLU A 609 -10.70 39.61 -37.13
N THR A 610 -11.71 39.24 -37.90
CA THR A 610 -12.43 40.16 -38.79
C THR A 610 -13.95 40.09 -38.67
N SER A 611 -14.48 39.15 -37.89
CA SER A 611 -15.90 38.86 -37.73
C SER A 611 -16.26 38.74 -36.25
N SER A 612 -17.52 38.52 -35.94
CA SER A 612 -17.91 38.11 -34.59
C SER A 612 -19.02 37.08 -34.62
N MET A 613 -19.25 36.42 -33.50
CA MET A 613 -20.28 35.40 -33.38
C MET A 613 -21.05 35.53 -32.07
N ARG A 614 -22.32 35.11 -32.08
CA ARG A 614 -23.17 35.04 -30.90
C ARG A 614 -24.00 33.77 -30.91
N TYR A 615 -24.17 33.19 -29.74
CA TYR A 615 -25.06 32.06 -29.51
C TYR A 615 -26.30 32.50 -28.72
N THR A 616 -27.47 32.01 -29.11
CA THR A 616 -28.74 32.21 -28.40
C THR A 616 -29.54 30.91 -28.36
N LYS A 617 -30.36 30.72 -27.32
CA LYS A 617 -31.28 29.57 -27.20
C LYS A 617 -32.73 30.02 -27.17
N SER A 618 -33.60 29.28 -27.85
CA SER A 618 -35.05 29.44 -27.75
C SER A 618 -35.71 28.06 -27.73
N GLY A 619 -36.09 27.57 -26.54
CA GLY A 619 -36.56 26.18 -26.38
C GLY A 619 -35.42 25.20 -26.67
N ASP A 620 -35.69 24.11 -27.39
CA ASP A 620 -34.67 23.11 -27.77
C ASP A 620 -33.81 23.53 -28.97
N ILE A 621 -33.98 24.76 -29.49
CA ILE A 621 -33.25 25.26 -30.66
C ILE A 621 -32.14 26.21 -30.22
N TYR A 622 -30.92 25.87 -30.62
CA TYR A 622 -29.72 26.70 -30.55
C TYR A 622 -29.53 27.46 -31.84
N THR A 623 -29.33 28.77 -31.74
CA THR A 623 -29.07 29.64 -32.88
C THR A 623 -27.67 30.22 -32.77
N MET A 624 -26.82 29.94 -33.76
CA MET A 624 -25.51 30.56 -33.93
C MET A 624 -25.64 31.66 -35.00
N THR A 625 -25.32 32.90 -34.63
CA THR A 625 -25.31 34.03 -35.55
C THR A 625 -23.88 34.49 -35.78
N LEU A 626 -23.42 34.40 -37.03
CA LEU A 626 -22.15 34.93 -37.50
C LEU A 626 -22.35 36.32 -38.08
N TYR A 627 -21.53 37.26 -37.63
CA TYR A 627 -21.56 38.66 -38.02
C TYR A 627 -20.33 39.00 -38.85
N SER A 628 -20.51 39.67 -39.98
CA SER A 628 -19.40 40.03 -40.89
C SER A 628 -18.43 41.09 -40.33
N ALA A 629 -18.72 41.68 -39.17
CA ALA A 629 -17.84 42.60 -38.46
C ALA A 629 -17.77 42.28 -36.96
N LEU A 630 -16.88 42.98 -36.24
CA LEU A 630 -16.71 42.86 -34.79
C LEU A 630 -17.94 43.39 -34.02
N ASN A 631 -18.06 42.99 -32.76
CA ASN A 631 -19.07 43.39 -31.78
C ASN A 631 -20.51 43.09 -32.20
N CYS A 632 -20.69 42.02 -32.98
CA CYS A 632 -21.96 41.51 -33.47
C CYS A 632 -22.70 42.53 -34.31
N GLN A 633 -21.96 43.10 -35.26
CA GLN A 633 -22.44 44.10 -36.22
C GLN A 633 -22.22 43.61 -37.65
N GLY A 634 -22.96 44.19 -38.59
CA GLY A 634 -22.84 43.87 -40.01
C GLY A 634 -23.86 42.83 -40.47
N THR A 635 -23.52 42.09 -41.52
CA THR A 635 -24.41 41.09 -42.13
C THR A 635 -24.42 39.83 -41.28
N GLU A 636 -25.62 39.31 -41.02
CA GLU A 636 -25.86 38.13 -40.20
C GLU A 636 -26.00 36.87 -41.06
N THR A 637 -25.32 35.80 -40.67
CA THR A 637 -25.57 34.43 -41.14
C THR A 637 -26.04 33.61 -39.96
N ILE A 638 -27.23 33.02 -40.04
CA ILE A 638 -27.89 32.34 -38.92
C ILE A 638 -27.94 30.85 -39.20
N GLU A 639 -27.48 30.05 -38.25
CA GLU A 639 -27.55 28.60 -38.25
C GLU A 639 -28.34 28.13 -37.02
N ASN A 640 -29.26 27.18 -37.22
CA ASN A 640 -30.09 26.63 -36.15
C ASN A 640 -29.80 25.14 -35.93
N TYR A 641 -29.73 24.73 -34.68
CA TYR A 641 -29.36 23.38 -34.24
C TYR A 641 -30.30 22.92 -33.14
N ASN A 642 -30.83 21.69 -33.22
CA ASN A 642 -31.64 21.14 -32.14
C ASN A 642 -30.76 20.52 -31.04
N GLU A 643 -31.18 20.65 -29.78
CA GLU A 643 -30.50 20.07 -28.63
C GLU A 643 -30.37 18.55 -28.74
N GLY A 644 -29.15 18.06 -28.62
CA GLY A 644 -28.86 16.62 -28.70
C GLY A 644 -29.01 16.00 -30.10
N GLU A 645 -29.25 16.79 -31.16
CA GLU A 645 -29.27 16.29 -32.54
C GLU A 645 -27.89 16.38 -33.18
N CYS A 646 -27.37 15.23 -33.63
CA CYS A 646 -26.06 15.15 -34.28
C CYS A 646 -26.09 15.89 -35.61
N THR A 647 -25.50 17.08 -35.66
CA THR A 647 -25.57 17.94 -36.84
C THR A 647 -24.23 17.94 -37.58
N GLN A 648 -24.28 17.80 -38.91
CA GLN A 648 -23.11 17.91 -39.76
C GLN A 648 -22.88 19.39 -40.12
N LYS A 649 -21.81 20.00 -39.58
CA LYS A 649 -21.44 21.41 -39.78
C LYS A 649 -20.58 21.62 -41.03
N THR A 650 -19.75 20.63 -41.36
CA THR A 650 -18.98 20.54 -42.61
C THR A 650 -18.90 19.08 -43.05
N GLU A 651 -18.35 18.79 -44.24
CA GLU A 651 -18.19 17.41 -44.74
C GLU A 651 -17.54 16.48 -43.70
N ASN A 652 -16.65 17.01 -42.85
CA ASN A 652 -15.89 16.26 -41.84
C ASN A 652 -16.25 16.59 -40.39
N HIS A 653 -17.19 17.51 -40.12
CA HIS A 653 -17.48 17.97 -38.77
C HIS A 653 -18.89 17.58 -38.35
N ARG A 654 -19.01 16.75 -37.32
CA ARG A 654 -20.28 16.47 -36.64
C ARG A 654 -20.23 16.95 -35.20
N THR A 655 -21.27 17.64 -34.77
CA THR A 655 -21.35 18.25 -33.43
C THR A 655 -22.70 18.00 -32.77
N LEU A 656 -22.70 18.00 -31.44
CA LEU A 656 -23.91 18.03 -30.61
C LEU A 656 -23.90 19.28 -29.75
N PHE A 657 -25.03 19.99 -29.70
CA PHE A 657 -25.20 21.18 -28.86
C PHE A 657 -26.01 20.85 -27.61
N PHE A 658 -25.52 21.29 -26.46
CA PHE A 658 -26.16 21.12 -25.16
C PHE A 658 -26.11 22.41 -24.33
N THR A 659 -27.03 22.51 -23.38
CA THR A 659 -27.12 23.67 -22.48
C THR A 659 -26.11 23.63 -21.35
N GLN A 660 -25.54 22.46 -21.07
CA GLN A 660 -24.58 22.25 -20.00
C GLN A 660 -23.52 21.26 -20.47
N VAL A 661 -22.36 21.27 -19.80
CA VAL A 661 -21.32 20.28 -20.07
C VAL A 661 -21.88 18.92 -19.65
N SER A 662 -22.24 18.11 -20.64
CA SER A 662 -22.56 16.73 -20.37
C SER A 662 -21.27 16.02 -19.99
N LYS A 663 -20.98 15.96 -18.68
CA LYS A 663 -19.96 15.06 -18.11
C LYS A 663 -20.17 13.58 -18.48
N ASN A 664 -21.28 13.26 -19.14
CA ASN A 664 -21.94 11.96 -19.12
C ASN A 664 -22.53 11.59 -20.50
N VAL A 665 -21.83 11.91 -21.59
CA VAL A 665 -22.03 11.15 -22.83
C VAL A 665 -21.49 9.76 -22.53
N LEU A 666 -22.38 8.78 -22.48
CA LEU A 666 -22.01 7.41 -22.21
C LEU A 666 -21.21 6.89 -23.40
N LEU A 667 -20.04 6.28 -23.13
CA LEU A 667 -19.16 5.66 -24.11
C LEU A 667 -19.84 4.47 -24.82
N GLY A 668 -20.99 4.01 -24.30
CA GLY A 668 -21.98 3.20 -24.99
C GLY A 668 -22.14 1.80 -24.40
N ASP A 669 -21.29 1.40 -23.45
CA ASP A 669 -21.36 0.11 -22.76
C ASP A 669 -21.54 0.21 -21.24
N GLU A 670 -21.64 1.42 -20.71
CA GLU A 670 -22.00 1.66 -19.32
C GLU A 670 -23.41 1.15 -19.04
N LYS A 671 -23.55 0.54 -17.86
CA LYS A 671 -24.82 -0.03 -17.39
C LYS A 671 -25.25 0.54 -16.06
N TYR A 672 -24.30 1.05 -15.28
CA TYR A 672 -24.51 1.47 -13.91
C TYR A 672 -24.08 2.93 -13.74
N GLY A 673 -24.76 3.64 -12.85
CA GLY A 673 -24.30 4.90 -12.29
C GLY A 673 -24.20 4.78 -10.78
N TYR A 674 -23.21 5.46 -10.20
CA TYR A 674 -23.08 5.55 -8.75
C TYR A 674 -22.67 6.93 -8.29
N THR A 675 -23.09 7.31 -7.08
CA THR A 675 -22.68 8.60 -6.51
C THR A 675 -21.20 8.57 -6.10
N THR A 676 -20.53 9.70 -6.23
CA THR A 676 -19.14 9.94 -5.82
C THR A 676 -18.99 10.17 -4.32
N ILE A 677 -20.10 10.51 -3.65
CA ILE A 677 -20.16 10.65 -2.19
C ILE A 677 -20.22 9.26 -1.57
N THR A 678 -19.50 9.07 -0.46
CA THR A 678 -19.52 7.83 0.32
C THR A 678 -20.49 7.97 1.51
N PRO A 679 -21.36 6.97 1.78
CA PRO A 679 -21.56 5.73 1.02
C PRO A 679 -22.19 5.99 -0.35
N LYS A 680 -21.84 5.16 -1.34
CA LYS A 680 -22.26 5.37 -2.74
C LYS A 680 -23.70 4.90 -2.92
N THR A 681 -24.54 5.66 -3.61
CA THR A 681 -25.83 5.18 -4.11
C THR A 681 -25.61 4.60 -5.51
N VAL A 682 -26.08 3.39 -5.79
CA VAL A 682 -25.90 2.70 -7.08
C VAL A 682 -27.24 2.50 -7.77
N PHE A 683 -27.25 2.66 -9.09
CA PHE A 683 -28.41 2.43 -9.95
C PHE A 683 -27.98 1.88 -11.31
N GLU A 684 -28.87 1.16 -11.96
CA GLU A 684 -28.76 0.68 -13.33
C GLU A 684 -29.47 1.67 -14.26
N LEU A 685 -28.84 1.98 -15.39
CA LEU A 685 -29.39 2.89 -16.39
C LEU A 685 -30.70 2.33 -16.96
N GLY A 686 -31.69 3.19 -17.14
CA GLY A 686 -33.01 2.80 -17.65
C GLY A 686 -33.90 2.09 -16.62
N LYS A 687 -33.49 2.05 -15.34
CA LYS A 687 -34.30 1.51 -14.24
C LYS A 687 -34.79 2.65 -13.36
N CYS A 688 -36.06 2.56 -12.99
CA CYS A 688 -36.68 3.46 -12.04
C CYS A 688 -36.42 3.01 -10.60
N TYR A 689 -36.04 3.96 -9.74
CA TYR A 689 -35.71 3.76 -8.34
C TYR A 689 -36.57 4.63 -7.43
N TYR A 690 -36.96 4.10 -6.28
CA TYR A 690 -37.66 4.83 -5.23
C TYR A 690 -36.68 5.48 -4.25
N ASP A 691 -36.81 6.79 -4.00
CA ASP A 691 -35.87 7.54 -3.15
C ASP A 691 -36.15 7.45 -1.64
N GLY A 692 -37.28 6.84 -1.25
CA GLY A 692 -37.74 6.74 0.14
C GLY A 692 -38.77 7.80 0.56
N ASN A 693 -38.95 8.87 -0.22
CA ASN A 693 -39.74 10.06 0.12
C ASN A 693 -40.92 10.29 -0.85
N ASN A 694 -41.55 9.22 -1.34
CA ASN A 694 -42.61 9.30 -2.37
C ASN A 694 -42.16 9.95 -3.68
N LYS A 695 -40.86 9.89 -3.99
CA LYS A 695 -40.34 10.27 -5.29
C LYS A 695 -39.63 9.09 -5.93
N TYR A 696 -39.73 9.07 -7.24
CA TYR A 696 -39.09 8.10 -8.10
C TYR A 696 -38.09 8.83 -8.96
N PHE A 697 -37.00 8.16 -9.28
CA PHE A 697 -35.99 8.69 -10.16
C PHE A 697 -35.44 7.62 -11.10
N GLU A 698 -34.98 8.05 -12.26
CA GLU A 698 -34.34 7.20 -13.26
C GLU A 698 -33.20 7.98 -13.91
N PHE A 699 -32.11 7.29 -14.24
CA PHE A 699 -31.16 7.78 -15.22
C PHE A 699 -31.45 7.11 -16.56
N ALA A 700 -32.28 7.78 -17.36
CA ALA A 700 -32.75 7.31 -18.66
C ALA A 700 -31.70 7.62 -19.74
N LEU A 701 -31.57 6.76 -20.75
CA LEU A 701 -30.71 7.03 -21.89
C LEU A 701 -31.50 7.77 -22.99
N LYS A 702 -31.19 9.04 -23.23
CA LYS A 702 -31.76 9.82 -24.35
C LYS A 702 -30.63 10.26 -25.28
N HIS A 703 -30.58 9.69 -26.49
CA HIS A 703 -29.53 9.99 -27.49
C HIS A 703 -28.09 9.84 -26.95
N ASN A 704 -27.81 8.74 -26.26
CA ASN A 704 -26.54 8.45 -25.57
C ASN A 704 -26.17 9.40 -24.40
N LEU A 705 -27.12 10.24 -23.98
CA LEU A 705 -27.00 11.07 -22.78
C LEU A 705 -27.75 10.41 -21.64
N ALA A 706 -27.11 10.29 -20.47
CA ALA A 706 -27.83 9.96 -19.24
C ALA A 706 -28.67 11.18 -18.81
N VAL A 707 -29.99 11.03 -18.80
CA VAL A 707 -31.00 12.01 -18.38
C VAL A 707 -31.59 11.60 -17.03
N TYR A 708 -31.50 12.44 -16.00
CA TYR A 708 -32.07 12.24 -14.68
C TYR A 708 -33.50 12.70 -14.75
N GLN A 709 -34.39 11.75 -14.54
CA GLN A 709 -35.80 11.99 -14.51
C GLN A 709 -36.28 11.77 -13.10
N THR A 710 -37.24 12.58 -12.66
CA THR A 710 -37.86 12.45 -11.35
C THR A 710 -39.37 12.55 -11.48
N GLY A 711 -40.12 11.86 -10.63
CA GLY A 711 -41.57 11.78 -10.73
C GLY A 711 -42.23 11.31 -9.45
N SER A 712 -43.56 11.38 -9.42
CA SER A 712 -44.38 10.78 -8.35
C SER A 712 -44.64 9.29 -8.53
N SER A 713 -44.31 8.73 -9.70
CA SER A 713 -44.30 7.31 -10.04
C SER A 713 -43.32 7.07 -11.19
N CYS A 714 -42.96 5.81 -11.45
CA CYS A 714 -42.11 5.44 -12.59
C CYS A 714 -42.76 5.78 -13.95
N ASP A 715 -44.09 5.80 -14.03
CA ASP A 715 -44.82 6.19 -15.25
C ASP A 715 -44.89 7.71 -15.48
N LEU A 716 -44.60 8.50 -14.44
CA LEU A 716 -44.72 9.96 -14.43
C LEU A 716 -43.36 10.63 -14.20
N LEU A 717 -42.31 10.05 -14.79
CA LEU A 717 -40.96 10.59 -14.75
C LEU A 717 -40.81 11.74 -15.75
N GLU A 718 -40.44 12.92 -15.25
CA GLU A 718 -40.14 14.09 -16.06
C GLU A 718 -38.65 14.43 -15.95
N THR A 719 -38.06 14.97 -17.01
CA THR A 719 -36.67 15.41 -16.97
C THR A 719 -36.51 16.50 -15.93
N SER A 720 -35.64 16.28 -14.95
CA SER A 720 -35.46 17.23 -13.86
C SER A 720 -34.51 18.35 -14.30
N ASP A 721 -34.91 19.61 -14.14
CA ASP A 721 -34.03 20.77 -14.29
C ASP A 721 -33.01 20.89 -13.14
N SER A 722 -33.09 20.01 -12.14
CA SER A 722 -32.22 20.03 -10.96
C SER A 722 -30.79 19.64 -11.33
N THR A 723 -29.93 20.66 -11.43
CA THR A 723 -28.48 20.53 -11.57
C THR A 723 -27.78 19.96 -10.34
N ASP A 724 -28.46 19.85 -9.20
CA ASP A 724 -27.81 19.59 -7.90
C ASP A 724 -27.45 18.11 -7.68
N THR A 725 -28.21 17.18 -8.27
CA THR A 725 -28.03 15.73 -8.04
C THR A 725 -27.01 15.12 -9.00
N TYR A 726 -26.89 15.72 -10.18
CA TYR A 726 -26.13 15.23 -11.32
C TYR A 726 -24.61 15.28 -11.27
N PRO A 727 -23.96 16.34 -10.73
CA PRO A 727 -22.49 16.44 -10.75
C PRO A 727 -21.82 15.39 -9.86
N LEU A 728 -22.61 14.65 -9.10
CA LEU A 728 -22.18 13.67 -8.12
C LEU A 728 -22.24 12.23 -8.63
N VAL A 729 -22.59 11.97 -9.90
CA VAL A 729 -22.72 10.61 -10.44
C VAL A 729 -21.60 10.28 -11.42
N GLU A 730 -21.00 9.09 -11.26
CA GLU A 730 -20.08 8.47 -12.21
C GLU A 730 -20.74 7.23 -12.85
N PHE A 731 -20.58 7.09 -14.17
CA PHE A 731 -21.14 5.96 -14.93
C PHE A 731 -20.06 4.92 -15.23
N SER A 732 -20.44 3.64 -15.18
CA SER A 732 -19.53 2.51 -15.31
C SER A 732 -20.20 1.31 -15.98
N LYS A 733 -19.37 0.52 -16.65
CA LYS A 733 -19.74 -0.81 -17.17
C LYS A 733 -19.91 -1.85 -16.05
N HIS A 734 -19.21 -1.67 -14.94
CA HIS A 734 -19.14 -2.63 -13.83
C HIS A 734 -19.66 -2.00 -12.53
N LEU A 735 -20.35 -2.83 -11.74
CA LEU A 735 -20.73 -2.48 -10.37
C LEU A 735 -19.47 -2.27 -9.51
N PRO A 736 -19.49 -1.34 -8.53
CA PRO A 736 -18.37 -1.18 -7.60
C PRO A 736 -18.20 -2.42 -6.71
N SER A 737 -17.01 -2.62 -6.13
CA SER A 737 -16.80 -3.64 -5.10
C SER A 737 -17.64 -3.33 -3.87
N ILE A 738 -18.32 -4.34 -3.30
CA ILE A 738 -19.18 -4.15 -2.14
C ILE A 738 -18.74 -5.01 -0.96
N PHE A 739 -18.77 -4.39 0.21
CA PHE A 739 -18.69 -5.09 1.50
C PHE A 739 -20.09 -5.24 2.13
N TYR A 740 -20.93 -4.21 1.96
CA TYR A 740 -22.29 -4.13 2.48
C TYR A 740 -23.17 -3.28 1.57
N ALA A 741 -24.39 -3.75 1.30
CA ALA A 741 -25.40 -3.06 0.51
C ALA A 741 -26.71 -2.94 1.31
N GLU A 742 -27.29 -1.75 1.31
CA GLU A 742 -28.56 -1.40 1.93
C GLU A 742 -29.59 -1.06 0.84
N PHE A 743 -30.69 -1.80 0.82
CA PHE A 743 -31.81 -1.61 -0.09
C PHE A 743 -32.93 -0.89 0.64
N GLY A 744 -33.13 0.40 0.34
CA GLY A 744 -34.14 1.26 0.97
C GLY A 744 -35.50 1.15 0.30
N TYR A 745 -36.51 0.71 1.05
CA TYR A 745 -37.90 0.57 0.61
C TYR A 745 -38.81 1.70 1.13
N GLY A 746 -38.23 2.76 1.69
CA GLY A 746 -38.91 3.84 2.41
C GLY A 746 -39.95 3.32 3.40
N LYS A 747 -41.19 3.80 3.34
CA LYS A 747 -42.23 3.48 4.35
C LYS A 747 -42.84 2.07 4.26
N SER A 748 -42.35 1.21 3.36
CA SER A 748 -42.86 -0.16 3.19
C SER A 748 -42.37 -1.10 4.30
N ALA A 749 -43.20 -1.31 5.33
CA ALA A 749 -42.85 -2.13 6.51
C ALA A 749 -42.52 -3.60 6.19
N ASN A 750 -42.90 -4.11 5.02
CA ASN A 750 -42.61 -5.46 4.56
C ASN A 750 -41.43 -5.53 3.57
N CYS A 751 -40.86 -4.38 3.20
CA CYS A 751 -39.82 -4.26 2.17
C CYS A 751 -40.24 -4.99 0.88
N THR A 752 -41.47 -4.72 0.45
CA THR A 752 -42.03 -5.20 -0.82
C THR A 752 -42.35 -4.00 -1.68
N PHE A 753 -41.87 -4.02 -2.92
CA PHE A 753 -42.40 -3.19 -4.02
C PHE A 753 -43.24 -4.09 -4.91
N SER A 754 -44.33 -3.57 -5.44
CA SER A 754 -44.91 -4.15 -6.66
C SER A 754 -43.94 -3.87 -7.82
N ASP A 755 -43.91 -4.74 -8.84
CA ASP A 755 -43.04 -4.54 -10.01
C ASP A 755 -43.31 -3.19 -10.73
N GLU A 756 -44.48 -2.58 -10.49
CA GLU A 756 -44.89 -1.27 -11.01
C GLU A 756 -44.34 -0.08 -10.20
N GLU A 757 -43.86 -0.30 -8.97
CA GLU A 757 -43.32 0.73 -8.06
C GLU A 757 -41.79 0.87 -8.18
N GLY A 758 -41.14 0.25 -9.17
CA GLY A 758 -39.70 0.39 -9.37
C GLY A 758 -38.82 -0.33 -8.32
N LEU A 759 -37.54 -0.01 -8.31
CA LEU A 759 -36.52 -0.68 -7.49
C LEU A 759 -36.19 0.11 -6.20
N PRO A 760 -35.80 -0.56 -5.11
CA PRO A 760 -35.29 0.13 -3.91
C PRO A 760 -34.01 0.92 -4.22
N LYS A 761 -33.83 2.08 -3.60
CA LYS A 761 -32.54 2.78 -3.59
C LYS A 761 -31.47 1.87 -2.97
N ILE A 762 -30.35 1.69 -3.67
CA ILE A 762 -29.24 0.84 -3.22
C ILE A 762 -28.10 1.72 -2.73
N THR A 763 -27.77 1.63 -1.44
CA THR A 763 -26.61 2.31 -0.83
C THR A 763 -25.53 1.30 -0.51
N VAL A 764 -24.31 1.50 -1.01
CA VAL A 764 -23.20 0.55 -0.90
C VAL A 764 -22.01 1.13 -0.15
N TYR A 765 -21.33 0.24 0.57
CA TYR A 765 -20.16 0.51 1.37
C TYR A 765 -19.04 -0.42 0.87
N GLU A 766 -17.91 0.17 0.45
CA GLU A 766 -16.81 -0.55 -0.20
C GLU A 766 -15.80 -1.11 0.82
N SER A 767 -15.90 -0.72 2.09
CA SER A 767 -14.99 -1.13 3.17
C SER A 767 -15.73 -1.30 4.49
N SER A 768 -15.08 -1.97 5.46
CA SER A 768 -15.62 -2.14 6.82
C SER A 768 -15.63 -0.87 7.65
N CYS A 769 -14.94 0.20 7.24
CA CYS A 769 -14.96 1.51 7.89
C CYS A 769 -15.10 2.62 6.84
N THR A 770 -16.22 3.34 6.91
CA THR A 770 -16.60 4.38 5.94
C THR A 770 -16.72 5.73 6.64
N VAL A 771 -15.96 6.73 6.17
CA VAL A 771 -16.00 8.09 6.70
C VAL A 771 -17.16 8.88 6.08
N ILE A 772 -17.96 9.54 6.91
CA ILE A 772 -19.11 10.36 6.51
C ILE A 772 -19.03 11.71 7.23
N GLY A 773 -18.42 12.69 6.56
CA GLY A 773 -18.15 14.00 7.15
C GLY A 773 -17.21 13.90 8.35
N GLU A 774 -17.65 14.40 9.51
CA GLU A 774 -16.90 14.32 10.77
C GLU A 774 -17.13 13.00 11.52
N THR A 775 -18.05 12.15 11.04
CA THR A 775 -18.39 10.86 11.64
C THR A 775 -17.88 9.72 10.77
N SER A 776 -17.99 8.49 11.27
CA SER A 776 -17.68 7.29 10.50
C SER A 776 -18.58 6.13 10.88
N ILE A 777 -18.73 5.18 9.98
CA ILE A 777 -19.54 3.97 10.15
C ILE A 777 -18.63 2.76 9.99
N LYS A 778 -18.62 1.89 11.00
CA LYS A 778 -17.99 0.58 10.94
C LYS A 778 -19.05 -0.49 10.72
N ILE A 779 -18.80 -1.39 9.78
CA ILE A 779 -19.69 -2.50 9.47
C ILE A 779 -18.95 -3.80 9.77
N THR A 780 -19.51 -4.62 10.64
CA THR A 780 -18.98 -5.93 11.01
C THR A 780 -19.93 -7.02 10.54
N LYS A 781 -19.44 -7.94 9.71
CA LYS A 781 -20.22 -9.08 9.21
C LYS A 781 -20.19 -10.22 10.22
N GLY A 782 -21.35 -10.66 10.67
CA GLY A 782 -21.56 -11.85 11.50
C GLY A 782 -22.16 -13.00 10.70
N GLU A 783 -22.44 -14.13 11.37
CA GLU A 783 -23.13 -15.26 10.76
C GLU A 783 -24.61 -14.91 10.52
N GLY A 784 -24.96 -14.56 9.27
CA GLY A 784 -26.33 -14.19 8.87
C GLY A 784 -26.76 -12.76 9.24
N SER A 785 -25.84 -11.92 9.72
CA SER A 785 -26.15 -10.55 10.14
C SER A 785 -25.02 -9.57 9.85
N PHE A 786 -25.35 -8.27 9.92
CA PHE A 786 -24.41 -7.17 9.94
C PHE A 786 -24.63 -6.33 11.19
N VAL A 787 -23.56 -5.89 11.83
CA VAL A 787 -23.58 -4.88 12.89
C VAL A 787 -23.02 -3.59 12.32
N VAL A 788 -23.82 -2.53 12.35
CA VAL A 788 -23.48 -1.20 11.85
C VAL A 788 -23.30 -0.28 13.06
N GLU A 789 -22.07 0.17 13.27
CA GLU A 789 -21.67 1.02 14.40
C GLU A 789 -21.29 2.40 13.89
N LYS A 790 -21.91 3.46 14.42
CA LYS A 790 -21.62 4.84 14.06
C LYS A 790 -20.77 5.51 15.13
N TYR A 791 -19.62 6.03 14.72
CA TYR A 791 -18.65 6.70 15.57
C TYR A 791 -18.80 8.22 15.48
N THR A 792 -18.53 8.90 16.59
CA THR A 792 -18.50 10.37 16.66
C THR A 792 -17.28 11.00 15.98
N THR A 793 -16.31 10.18 15.58
CA THR A 793 -15.05 10.55 14.94
C THR A 793 -15.01 10.03 13.49
N ASN A 794 -14.03 10.48 12.71
CA ASN A 794 -13.88 10.16 11.29
C ASN A 794 -12.92 8.99 10.99
N ASN A 795 -12.63 8.12 11.95
CA ASN A 795 -11.65 7.03 11.80
C ASN A 795 -12.12 5.65 12.31
N CYS A 796 -13.41 5.51 12.62
CA CYS A 796 -14.01 4.31 13.26
C CYS A 796 -13.32 3.91 14.58
N GLU A 797 -12.76 4.88 15.30
CA GLU A 797 -12.19 4.70 16.62
C GLU A 797 -12.85 5.66 17.63
N GLY A 798 -13.01 5.23 18.87
CA GLY A 798 -13.63 6.05 19.93
C GLY A 798 -15.09 5.71 20.19
N ASP A 799 -15.84 6.68 20.70
CA ASP A 799 -17.19 6.45 21.23
C ASP A 799 -18.21 6.17 20.13
N ILE A 800 -18.90 5.05 20.28
CA ILE A 800 -20.02 4.63 19.44
C ILE A 800 -21.24 5.45 19.83
N SER A 801 -21.71 6.28 18.89
CA SER A 801 -22.94 7.06 19.04
C SER A 801 -24.21 6.23 18.84
N GLU A 802 -24.15 5.21 17.99
CA GLU A 802 -25.29 4.36 17.62
C GLU A 802 -24.77 3.00 17.13
N ALA A 803 -25.46 1.91 17.48
CA ALA A 803 -25.16 0.57 16.98
C ALA A 803 -26.45 -0.18 16.67
N THR A 804 -26.55 -0.70 15.44
CA THR A 804 -27.74 -1.39 14.94
C THR A 804 -27.34 -2.71 14.30
N THR A 805 -28.07 -3.79 14.63
CA THR A 805 -27.85 -5.11 14.02
C THR A 805 -28.94 -5.40 13.00
N PHE A 806 -28.53 -5.71 11.78
CA PHE A 806 -29.41 -6.07 10.68
C PHE A 806 -29.24 -7.55 10.32
N GLN A 807 -30.34 -8.26 10.12
CA GLN A 807 -30.32 -9.64 9.65
C GLN A 807 -30.29 -9.66 8.12
N ILE A 808 -29.40 -10.44 7.52
CA ILE A 808 -29.22 -10.48 6.06
C ILE A 808 -30.54 -10.92 5.40
N GLY A 809 -30.99 -10.13 4.42
CA GLY A 809 -32.21 -10.36 3.66
C GLY A 809 -33.54 -10.13 4.41
N LYS A 810 -33.53 -9.80 5.71
CA LYS A 810 -34.76 -9.49 6.45
C LYS A 810 -35.08 -8.00 6.42
N CYS A 811 -36.37 -7.68 6.26
CA CYS A 811 -36.84 -6.31 6.34
C CYS A 811 -36.67 -5.75 7.76
N SER A 812 -36.00 -4.61 7.88
CA SER A 812 -35.68 -3.96 9.15
C SER A 812 -35.89 -2.45 9.03
N LEU A 813 -36.22 -1.79 10.14
CA LEU A 813 -36.27 -0.33 10.19
C LEU A 813 -34.83 0.23 10.15
N LEU A 814 -34.51 0.99 9.12
CA LEU A 814 -33.22 1.66 8.93
C LEU A 814 -33.16 2.96 9.74
N LYS A 815 -34.07 3.91 9.46
CA LYS A 815 -34.13 5.22 10.13
C LYS A 815 -35.47 5.93 9.86
N GLU A 816 -36.06 6.55 10.88
CA GLU A 816 -37.19 7.49 10.75
C GLU A 816 -38.31 6.99 9.80
N ASP A 817 -38.87 5.82 10.10
CA ASP A 817 -39.90 5.12 9.30
C ASP A 817 -39.46 4.60 7.93
N ASN A 818 -38.16 4.62 7.60
CA ASN A 818 -37.63 3.96 6.41
C ASN A 818 -37.23 2.52 6.73
N TYR A 819 -37.77 1.57 5.98
CA TYR A 819 -37.48 0.15 6.05
C TYR A 819 -36.53 -0.26 4.93
N GLY A 820 -35.70 -1.26 5.20
CA GLY A 820 -34.76 -1.77 4.23
C GLY A 820 -34.31 -3.21 4.48
N ARG A 821 -33.64 -3.77 3.48
CA ARG A 821 -32.93 -5.05 3.55
C ARG A 821 -31.43 -4.82 3.39
N VAL A 822 -30.63 -5.71 3.96
CA VAL A 822 -29.17 -5.65 3.85
C VAL A 822 -28.61 -6.91 3.21
N SER A 823 -27.52 -6.78 2.46
CA SER A 823 -26.82 -7.90 1.77
C SER A 823 -25.33 -7.62 1.61
N ASP A 824 -24.56 -8.68 1.36
CA ASP A 824 -23.19 -8.64 0.81
C ASP A 824 -23.18 -8.77 -0.73
N SER A 825 -24.35 -8.74 -1.38
CA SER A 825 -24.53 -8.83 -2.83
C SER A 825 -25.41 -7.71 -3.38
N PHE A 826 -25.34 -7.45 -4.69
CA PHE A 826 -26.27 -6.55 -5.39
C PHE A 826 -27.62 -7.20 -5.72
N ASP A 827 -27.71 -8.52 -5.60
CA ASP A 827 -28.97 -9.22 -5.84
C ASP A 827 -29.96 -8.85 -4.74
N ILE A 828 -31.14 -8.35 -5.13
CA ILE A 828 -32.21 -8.04 -4.19
C ILE A 828 -32.51 -9.32 -3.39
N PRO A 829 -32.28 -9.32 -2.06
CA PRO A 829 -32.44 -10.53 -1.27
C PRO A 829 -33.89 -11.00 -1.37
N LYS A 830 -34.10 -12.18 -1.97
CA LYS A 830 -35.41 -12.83 -1.92
C LYS A 830 -35.69 -13.18 -0.47
N GLU A 831 -36.96 -13.00 -0.06
CA GLU A 831 -37.37 -13.43 1.27
C GLU A 831 -37.03 -14.92 1.41
N PRO A 832 -36.32 -15.35 2.46
CA PRO A 832 -36.04 -16.76 2.66
C PRO A 832 -37.39 -17.47 2.67
N GLU A 833 -37.60 -18.40 1.73
CA GLU A 833 -38.83 -19.19 1.66
C GLU A 833 -39.08 -19.73 3.07
N SER A 834 -40.16 -19.27 3.70
CA SER A 834 -40.50 -19.69 5.04
C SER A 834 -40.59 -21.21 4.98
N SER A 835 -39.65 -21.91 5.62
CA SER A 835 -39.73 -23.35 5.72
C SER A 835 -41.01 -23.65 6.48
N SER A 836 -42.06 -24.04 5.74
CA SER A 836 -43.33 -24.46 6.31
C SER A 836 -43.15 -25.85 6.92
N GLU A 837 -42.31 -25.94 7.96
CA GLU A 837 -42.42 -27.04 8.91
C GLU A 837 -43.65 -26.74 9.76
N THR A 838 -44.77 -27.34 9.36
CA THR A 838 -45.95 -27.44 10.21
C THR A 838 -45.52 -28.02 11.56
N PRO A 839 -45.75 -27.32 12.69
CA PRO A 839 -45.40 -27.86 13.99
C PRO A 839 -46.23 -29.13 14.23
N ASN A 840 -45.55 -30.27 14.37
CA ASN A 840 -46.15 -31.52 14.78
C ASN A 840 -46.72 -31.37 16.20
N ASN A 841 -47.99 -31.00 16.28
CA ASN A 841 -48.82 -31.10 17.48
C ASN A 841 -49.03 -32.58 17.84
N LEU A 842 -48.07 -33.17 18.55
CA LEU A 842 -48.21 -34.52 19.13
C LEU A 842 -47.67 -34.56 20.57
N ALA A 843 -48.17 -33.69 21.45
CA ALA A 843 -47.82 -33.72 22.88
C ALA A 843 -48.97 -33.36 23.85
N CYS A 844 -50.25 -33.42 23.44
CA CYS A 844 -51.38 -33.03 24.31
C CYS A 844 -52.50 -34.08 24.47
N VAL A 845 -52.27 -35.37 24.18
CA VAL A 845 -53.29 -36.44 24.39
C VAL A 845 -52.68 -37.72 24.99
N VAL A 846 -52.01 -37.66 26.15
CA VAL A 846 -51.73 -38.87 26.99
C VAL A 846 -51.70 -38.57 28.51
N PHE A 847 -52.43 -37.58 29.03
CA PHE A 847 -52.50 -37.31 30.48
C PHE A 847 -53.91 -37.40 31.11
N MET A 848 -54.83 -38.13 30.47
CA MET A 848 -56.08 -38.58 31.09
C MET A 848 -56.29 -40.06 30.78
N THR A 849 -55.70 -40.96 31.57
CA THR A 849 -56.17 -42.34 31.86
C THR A 849 -55.12 -43.11 32.67
N MET A 850 -54.71 -42.61 33.84
CA MET A 850 -54.06 -43.47 34.85
C MET A 850 -54.33 -42.93 36.27
N THR A 851 -55.60 -42.85 36.63
CA THR A 851 -56.05 -42.67 38.03
C THR A 851 -57.21 -43.60 38.33
N LEU A 852 -57.06 -44.89 37.99
CA LEU A 852 -57.96 -45.94 38.47
C LEU A 852 -57.25 -47.29 38.30
N PHE A 853 -56.89 -47.85 39.45
CA PHE A 853 -56.45 -49.22 39.80
C PHE A 853 -55.30 -49.09 40.81
N THR A 854 -55.67 -48.79 42.06
CA THR A 854 -55.63 -49.75 43.19
C THR A 854 -54.20 -50.12 43.56
N CYS A 855 -53.68 -49.64 44.70
CA CYS A 855 -54.07 -50.19 45.99
C CYS A 855 -54.04 -51.72 45.91
N LEU A 856 -52.84 -52.31 45.88
CA LEU A 856 -52.64 -53.68 46.33
C LEU A 856 -51.17 -53.88 46.73
N LEU A 857 -50.99 -53.84 48.05
CA LEU A 857 -50.11 -54.71 48.84
C LEU A 857 -48.60 -54.41 48.94
N LEU A 858 -48.26 -54.09 50.20
CA LEU A 858 -47.06 -54.43 50.98
C LEU A 858 -45.81 -53.57 50.79
#